data_AF-A0A9D5CEL3-F1
#
_entry.id   AF-A0A9D5CEL3-F1
#
_cell.length_a   1.000
_cell.length_b   1.000
_cell.length_c   1.000
_cell.angle_alpha   90.00
_cell.angle_beta   90.00
_cell.angle_gamma   90.00
#
_symmetry.space_group_name_H-M   'P 1'
#
loop_
_entity.id
_entity.type
_entity.pdbx_description
1 polymer ?
#
loop_
_entity_poly.entity_id
_entity_poly.type
_entity_poly.pdbx_seq_one_letter_code
_entity_poly.pdbx_strand_id
1 'polypeptide(L)'
;MEYPLDQENEAAVQEVSKDQKGGFKTIPFIIANEIFEKVANIGLVVNMIIYLTKEYHMKPATGASVIFIWLAGSNFTPIFGAFLADSYLGRYRVIAFGSFICLSGMIMLWMTANIRRARPPSCGETLSKCESPNASQLAFLFSSFALMSLGSGGIRPCSLAFGADQLNKKNINNPNKERALQTFFNWYYASVGFSIVLASTVIVYIQDKKGFKVGFGVPVVLMLLSACFFLLGSGFYIKVEEKKNILLGFIKVLVLSYKNKGLNLPPNDHGVLLYHHRKGSNLKIAPSEKLRFLNKACMNREHGKEIMKEVDEMSWSACTVEQVEEVKSVLRVAPIWSTGIVMGVIINQHSFPVLQAKTMDRHLTSNFQIPAGSFGVFAVLTLILWVTIYDRIVVPQLSKITGRPRGLTFKQRMGIGLVFSCLAMMVAAIVEAKRRKISMIQEGLTSTDGNTSVLDMSAMWLLPQFCIIGLAEAFNIIGQIEFYYSEIPKSMASFAMALYPLGSGTGNLLGSLIIEMIDKFTKNKEKKDYVPTVFDNFNATVSLDGSTINLGLWDTAGQEDLSKLRPLSYRGADIFLLVFSLVSRASYENVFKKWMPELRRFAPNVPIVLVGSKLDLCNDTRYLANHPSAVAITTADGEKLRQQIGAAAYIECSSKTQKNIKAVFDTAIKVVVQPPQQQLKKKSWRRFPLIC
;
A
#
# COMPACT_ATOMS: atom_id res chain seq x y z
N MET A 1 46.78 -19.10 -52.43
CA MET A 1 45.82 -18.76 -53.49
C MET A 1 44.83 -17.80 -52.85
N GLU A 2 45.21 -16.52 -52.81
CA GLU A 2 44.37 -15.43 -52.33
C GLU A 2 43.26 -15.20 -53.35
N TYR A 3 42.01 -15.24 -52.88
CA TYR A 3 40.87 -14.71 -53.63
C TYR A 3 40.54 -13.31 -53.08
N PRO A 4 40.34 -12.31 -53.96
CA PRO A 4 40.04 -10.95 -53.55
C PRO A 4 38.59 -10.86 -53.07
N LEU A 5 38.39 -10.49 -51.80
CA LEU A 5 37.08 -10.15 -51.24
C LEU A 5 36.81 -8.67 -51.49
N ASP A 6 36.00 -8.42 -52.53
CA ASP A 6 34.97 -7.37 -52.64
C ASP A 6 35.31 -5.96 -52.13
N GLN A 7 35.97 -5.17 -52.99
CA GLN A 7 36.04 -3.70 -52.90
C GLN A 7 34.66 -3.02 -52.97
N GLU A 8 33.59 -3.72 -53.40
CA GLU A 8 32.22 -3.19 -53.39
C GLU A 8 31.62 -3.07 -51.97
N ASN A 9 32.09 -3.86 -50.99
CA ASN A 9 31.63 -3.74 -49.61
C ASN A 9 32.28 -2.56 -48.86
N GLU A 10 33.44 -2.06 -49.29
CA GLU A 10 34.05 -0.85 -48.70
C GLU A 10 33.33 0.43 -49.15
N ALA A 11 32.83 0.47 -50.40
CA ALA A 11 32.03 1.59 -50.89
C ALA A 11 30.66 1.69 -50.20
N ALA A 12 29.99 0.56 -49.96
CA ALA A 12 28.71 0.51 -49.23
C ALA A 12 28.86 0.81 -47.72
N VAL A 13 30.05 0.57 -47.14
CA VAL A 13 30.37 0.91 -45.74
C VAL A 13 30.77 2.39 -45.59
N GLN A 14 31.25 3.05 -46.65
CA GLN A 14 31.63 4.47 -46.61
C GLN A 14 30.44 5.46 -46.69
N GLU A 15 29.31 5.09 -47.32
CA GLU A 15 28.16 6.01 -47.46
C GLU A 15 27.31 6.21 -46.19
N VAL A 16 27.48 5.40 -45.13
CA VAL A 16 26.69 5.55 -43.89
C VAL A 16 27.29 6.62 -42.93
N SER A 17 28.36 7.31 -43.33
CA SER A 17 29.12 8.20 -42.44
C SER A 17 28.63 9.66 -42.31
N LYS A 18 27.42 10.02 -42.77
CA LYS A 18 26.95 11.43 -42.73
C LYS A 18 25.94 11.84 -41.65
N ASP A 19 25.44 10.93 -40.81
CA ASP A 19 24.57 11.31 -39.69
C ASP A 19 25.24 11.05 -38.33
N GLN A 20 25.77 12.11 -37.69
CA GLN A 20 26.31 12.07 -36.31
C GLN A 20 25.22 11.88 -35.24
N LYS A 21 24.32 10.91 -35.38
CA LYS A 21 23.34 10.55 -34.35
C LYS A 21 24.01 9.79 -33.19
N GLY A 22 23.47 9.95 -31.97
CA GLY A 22 23.95 9.32 -30.74
C GLY A 22 25.21 9.94 -30.13
N GLY A 23 25.79 9.24 -29.16
CA GLY A 23 26.94 9.70 -28.38
C GLY A 23 26.57 10.60 -27.21
N PHE A 24 27.59 11.14 -26.51
CA PHE A 24 27.41 11.89 -25.26
C PHE A 24 26.48 13.12 -25.36
N LYS A 25 26.29 13.69 -26.55
CA LYS A 25 25.38 14.83 -26.79
C LYS A 25 23.91 14.51 -26.46
N THR A 26 23.51 13.24 -26.46
CA THR A 26 22.15 12.82 -26.14
C THR A 26 21.90 12.63 -24.64
N ILE A 27 22.95 12.39 -23.86
CA ILE A 27 22.84 12.03 -22.43
C ILE A 27 22.13 13.13 -21.62
N PRO A 28 22.43 14.44 -21.76
CA PRO A 28 21.77 15.47 -20.96
C PRO A 28 20.25 15.46 -21.12
N PHE A 29 19.73 15.24 -22.33
CA PHE A 29 18.28 15.17 -22.58
C PHE A 29 17.63 13.95 -21.93
N ILE A 30 18.31 12.80 -21.97
CA ILE A 30 17.80 11.55 -21.39
C ILE A 30 17.81 11.62 -19.86
N ILE A 31 18.90 12.12 -19.27
CA ILE A 31 19.02 12.30 -17.82
C ILE A 31 18.03 13.37 -17.32
N ALA A 32 17.86 14.49 -18.03
CA ALA A 32 16.88 15.51 -17.66
C ALA A 32 15.45 14.94 -17.69
N ASN A 33 15.08 14.20 -18.73
CA ASN A 33 13.81 13.50 -18.80
C ASN A 33 13.65 12.52 -17.61
N GLU A 34 14.67 11.71 -17.31
CA GLU A 34 14.61 10.79 -16.18
C GLU A 34 14.40 11.51 -14.85
N ILE A 35 15.15 12.59 -14.59
CA ILE A 35 15.03 13.37 -13.35
C ILE A 35 13.62 13.93 -13.20
N PHE A 36 13.10 14.61 -14.22
CA PHE A 36 11.81 15.27 -14.13
C PHE A 36 10.65 14.28 -14.02
N GLU A 37 10.65 13.19 -14.79
CA GLU A 37 9.65 12.12 -14.68
C GLU A 37 9.67 11.52 -13.27
N LYS A 38 10.85 11.17 -12.75
CA LYS A 38 10.97 10.55 -11.42
C LYS A 38 10.50 11.45 -10.31
N VAL A 39 10.90 12.73 -10.34
CA VAL A 39 10.48 13.69 -9.32
C VAL A 39 8.96 13.85 -9.34
N ALA A 40 8.35 13.98 -10.52
CA ALA A 40 6.92 14.13 -10.67
C ALA A 40 6.15 12.90 -10.18
N ASN A 41 6.55 11.70 -10.61
CA ASN A 41 5.86 10.45 -10.33
C ASN A 41 5.96 10.07 -8.84
N ILE A 42 7.18 10.05 -8.29
CA ILE A 42 7.41 9.70 -6.87
C ILE A 42 6.79 10.74 -5.94
N GLY A 43 6.86 12.02 -6.30
CA GLY A 43 6.31 13.11 -5.49
C GLY A 43 4.79 13.02 -5.31
N LEU A 44 4.06 12.42 -6.26
CA LEU A 44 2.62 12.18 -6.15
C LEU A 44 2.29 10.96 -5.28
N VAL A 45 3.09 9.89 -5.37
CA VAL A 45 2.83 8.62 -4.68
C VAL A 45 2.96 8.77 -3.16
N VAL A 46 4.07 9.35 -2.69
CA VAL A 46 4.49 9.29 -1.27
C VAL A 46 3.47 9.91 -0.32
N ASN A 47 2.77 10.95 -0.74
CA ASN A 47 1.80 11.67 0.10
C ASN A 47 0.34 11.40 -0.26
N MET A 48 0.09 10.49 -1.21
CA MET A 48 -1.27 10.22 -1.72
C MET A 48 -2.21 9.74 -0.62
N ILE A 49 -1.71 9.02 0.38
CA ILE A 49 -2.53 8.56 1.50
C ILE A 49 -3.14 9.72 2.28
N ILE A 50 -2.41 10.85 2.41
CA ILE A 50 -2.94 12.05 3.06
C ILE A 50 -4.02 12.68 2.21
N TYR A 51 -3.86 12.71 0.89
CA TYR A 51 -4.90 13.20 -0.03
C TYR A 51 -6.19 12.38 0.06
N LEU A 52 -6.08 11.04 0.01
CA LEU A 52 -7.25 10.16 0.07
C LEU A 52 -7.97 10.22 1.42
N THR A 53 -7.24 10.35 2.51
CA THR A 53 -7.83 10.42 3.86
C THR A 53 -8.37 11.80 4.20
N LYS A 54 -7.70 12.88 3.77
CA LYS A 54 -8.08 14.27 4.10
C LYS A 54 -9.11 14.85 3.15
N GLU A 55 -8.96 14.64 1.84
CA GLU A 55 -9.79 15.31 0.81
C GLU A 55 -10.90 14.40 0.27
N TYR A 56 -10.70 13.07 0.29
CA TYR A 56 -11.70 12.08 -0.12
C TYR A 56 -12.37 11.37 1.07
N HIS A 57 -12.00 11.72 2.32
CA HIS A 57 -12.54 11.16 3.56
C HIS A 57 -12.54 9.62 3.61
N MET A 58 -11.61 8.98 2.91
CA MET A 58 -11.50 7.53 2.92
C MET A 58 -10.93 7.06 4.26
N LYS A 59 -11.41 5.93 4.76
CA LYS A 59 -10.77 5.25 5.89
C LYS A 59 -9.33 4.88 5.49
N PRO A 60 -8.36 4.95 6.43
CA PRO A 60 -6.96 4.62 6.16
C PRO A 60 -6.74 3.27 5.44
N ALA A 61 -7.46 2.22 5.86
CA ALA A 61 -7.36 0.90 5.23
C ALA A 61 -7.82 0.93 3.76
N THR A 62 -8.98 1.54 3.48
CA THR A 62 -9.51 1.68 2.11
C THR A 62 -8.59 2.53 1.23
N GLY A 63 -8.08 3.66 1.75
CA GLY A 63 -7.13 4.51 1.03
C GLY A 63 -5.82 3.78 0.72
N ALA A 64 -5.31 2.98 1.66
CA ALA A 64 -4.13 2.16 1.44
C ALA A 64 -4.38 1.10 0.35
N SER A 65 -5.51 0.39 0.38
CA SER A 65 -5.89 -0.58 -0.67
C SER A 65 -5.96 0.05 -2.06
N VAL A 66 -6.55 1.26 -2.18
CA VAL A 66 -6.59 2.00 -3.45
C VAL A 66 -5.17 2.29 -3.96
N ILE A 67 -4.27 2.74 -3.09
CA ILE A 67 -2.86 3.00 -3.45
C ILE A 67 -2.16 1.70 -3.86
N PHE A 68 -2.39 0.59 -3.15
CA PHE A 68 -1.82 -0.71 -3.54
C PHE A 68 -2.28 -1.17 -4.92
N ILE A 69 -3.57 -1.01 -5.24
CA ILE A 69 -4.11 -1.34 -6.57
C ILE A 69 -3.48 -0.46 -7.64
N TRP A 70 -3.35 0.85 -7.38
CA TRP A 70 -2.67 1.76 -8.30
C TRP A 70 -1.20 1.38 -8.52
N LEU A 71 -0.45 1.12 -7.45
CA LEU A 71 0.95 0.67 -7.53
C LEU A 71 1.09 -0.68 -8.23
N ALA A 72 0.16 -1.61 -8.01
CA ALA A 72 0.11 -2.88 -8.74
C ALA A 72 -0.04 -2.64 -10.25
N GLY A 73 -1.00 -1.81 -10.67
CA GLY A 73 -1.17 -1.43 -12.07
C GLY A 73 0.07 -0.76 -12.66
N SER A 74 0.69 0.16 -11.93
CA SER A 74 1.94 0.85 -12.34
C SER A 74 3.16 -0.07 -12.43
N ASN A 75 3.12 -1.22 -11.74
CA ASN A 75 4.20 -2.20 -11.71
C ASN A 75 3.99 -3.37 -12.68
N PHE A 76 2.76 -3.63 -13.13
CA PHE A 76 2.48 -4.61 -14.19
C PHE A 76 2.58 -4.04 -15.61
N THR A 77 2.18 -2.79 -15.79
CA THR A 77 2.23 -2.09 -17.09
C THR A 77 3.63 -2.06 -17.76
N PRO A 78 4.77 -2.01 -17.04
CA PRO A 78 6.11 -2.11 -17.64
C PRO A 78 6.35 -3.35 -18.51
N ILE A 79 5.75 -4.49 -18.21
CA ILE A 79 5.91 -5.67 -19.06
C ILE A 79 5.33 -5.43 -20.45
N PHE A 80 4.14 -4.83 -20.50
CA PHE A 80 3.49 -4.50 -21.76
C PHE A 80 4.27 -3.42 -22.52
N GLY A 81 4.78 -2.42 -21.80
CA GLY A 81 5.67 -1.40 -22.38
C GLY A 81 6.95 -1.99 -22.97
N ALA A 82 7.59 -2.93 -22.26
CA ALA A 82 8.78 -3.63 -22.74
C ALA A 82 8.49 -4.44 -24.01
N PHE A 83 7.40 -5.22 -24.05
CA PHE A 83 7.01 -5.96 -25.25
C PHE A 83 6.67 -5.03 -26.42
N LEU A 84 5.95 -3.94 -26.17
CA LEU A 84 5.59 -2.98 -27.21
C LEU A 84 6.84 -2.31 -27.80
N ALA A 85 7.83 -2.01 -26.96
CA ALA A 85 9.09 -1.39 -27.37
C ALA A 85 10.00 -2.35 -28.13
N ASP A 86 10.19 -3.58 -27.62
CA ASP A 86 11.10 -4.55 -28.19
C ASP A 86 10.49 -5.31 -29.39
N SER A 87 9.17 -5.27 -29.61
CA SER A 87 8.50 -6.03 -30.70
C SER A 87 7.84 -5.21 -31.81
N TYR A 88 7.42 -3.97 -31.57
CA TYR A 88 6.59 -3.24 -32.54
C TYR A 88 7.01 -1.78 -32.78
N LEU A 89 7.07 -0.96 -31.72
CA LEU A 89 7.14 0.50 -31.86
C LEU A 89 8.56 1.07 -31.72
N GLY A 90 9.50 0.31 -31.15
CA GLY A 90 10.81 0.79 -30.74
C GLY A 90 10.76 1.65 -29.47
N ARG A 91 11.85 1.66 -28.71
CA ARG A 91 11.95 2.31 -27.38
C ARG A 91 11.61 3.80 -27.41
N TYR A 92 12.08 4.54 -28.42
CA TYR A 92 11.83 5.98 -28.54
C TYR A 92 10.33 6.32 -28.59
N ARG A 93 9.56 5.63 -29.44
CA ARG A 93 8.13 5.91 -29.61
C ARG A 93 7.34 5.52 -28.36
N VAL A 94 7.68 4.40 -27.73
CA VAL A 94 7.02 3.96 -26.49
C VAL A 94 7.27 4.93 -25.33
N ILE A 95 8.49 5.46 -25.18
CA ILE A 95 8.78 6.50 -24.18
C ILE A 95 7.98 7.77 -24.49
N ALA A 96 7.97 8.23 -25.75
CA ALA A 96 7.25 9.45 -26.13
C ALA A 96 5.74 9.34 -25.87
N PHE A 97 5.09 8.26 -26.32
CA PHE A 97 3.67 8.03 -26.04
C PHE A 97 3.41 7.85 -24.54
N GLY A 98 4.27 7.11 -23.84
CA GLY A 98 4.21 6.94 -22.39
C GLY A 98 4.25 8.27 -21.65
N SER A 99 5.12 9.20 -22.05
CA SER A 99 5.22 10.53 -21.44
C SER A 99 3.96 11.36 -21.60
N PHE A 100 3.32 11.35 -22.78
CA PHE A 100 2.06 12.06 -22.99
C PHE A 100 0.89 11.45 -22.22
N ILE A 101 0.80 10.11 -22.18
CA ILE A 101 -0.23 9.39 -21.42
C ILE A 101 -0.05 9.62 -19.91
N CYS A 102 1.20 9.65 -19.42
CA CYS A 102 1.47 9.93 -18.01
C CYS A 102 1.13 11.39 -17.66
N LEU A 103 1.48 12.34 -18.52
CA LEU A 103 1.14 13.76 -18.36
C LEU A 103 -0.38 13.96 -18.31
N SER A 104 -1.15 13.32 -19.20
CA SER A 104 -2.62 13.43 -19.18
C SER A 104 -3.21 12.86 -17.89
N GLY A 105 -2.69 11.74 -17.39
CA GLY A 105 -3.05 11.20 -16.09
C GLY A 105 -2.75 12.15 -14.93
N MET A 106 -1.57 12.78 -14.91
CA MET A 106 -1.20 13.76 -13.89
C MET A 106 -2.05 15.03 -13.95
N ILE A 107 -2.38 15.52 -15.16
CA ILE A 107 -3.31 16.65 -15.34
C ILE A 107 -4.68 16.28 -14.77
N MET A 108 -5.18 15.09 -15.06
CA MET A 108 -6.47 14.61 -14.55
C MET A 108 -6.47 14.54 -13.02
N LEU A 109 -5.39 14.05 -12.40
CA LEU A 109 -5.22 14.07 -10.94
C LEU A 109 -5.11 15.50 -10.39
N TRP A 110 -4.41 16.41 -11.07
CA TRP A 110 -4.37 17.81 -10.64
C TRP A 110 -5.76 18.47 -10.69
N MET A 111 -6.59 18.10 -11.67
CA MET A 111 -7.96 18.58 -11.79
C MET A 111 -8.85 18.09 -10.64
N THR A 112 -8.61 16.92 -10.03
CA THR A 112 -9.36 16.48 -8.84
C THR A 112 -9.15 17.43 -7.66
N ALA A 113 -7.99 18.07 -7.55
CA ALA A 113 -7.70 19.06 -6.52
C ALA A 113 -8.24 20.46 -6.84
N ASN A 114 -8.32 20.84 -8.12
CA ASN A 114 -8.78 22.16 -8.54
C ASN A 114 -10.31 22.26 -8.62
N ILE A 115 -10.99 21.23 -9.13
CA ILE A 115 -12.44 21.23 -9.32
C ILE A 115 -13.13 20.81 -8.01
N ARG A 116 -13.86 21.73 -7.38
CA ARG A 116 -14.57 21.47 -6.11
C ARG A 116 -15.58 20.32 -6.21
N ARG A 117 -16.24 20.14 -7.37
CA ARG A 117 -17.21 19.05 -7.62
C ARG A 117 -16.57 17.67 -7.83
N ALA A 118 -15.27 17.61 -8.11
CA ALA A 118 -14.55 16.36 -8.36
C ALA A 118 -14.19 15.59 -7.07
N ARG A 119 -14.49 16.17 -5.91
CA ARG A 119 -14.24 15.61 -4.58
C ARG A 119 -15.44 15.86 -3.63
N PRO A 120 -15.55 15.10 -2.53
CA PRO A 120 -16.57 15.33 -1.50
C PRO A 120 -16.55 16.77 -0.96
N PRO A 121 -17.69 17.30 -0.49
CA PRO A 121 -17.71 18.57 0.21
C PRO A 121 -16.90 18.50 1.51
N SER A 122 -16.20 19.57 1.85
CA SER A 122 -15.44 19.67 3.10
C SER A 122 -16.35 19.46 4.30
N CYS A 123 -15.92 18.66 5.28
CA CYS A 123 -16.68 18.46 6.51
C CYS A 123 -16.72 19.77 7.30
N GLY A 124 -17.91 20.26 7.61
CA GLY A 124 -18.09 21.40 8.50
C GLY A 124 -17.88 20.99 9.97
N GLU A 125 -17.51 21.95 10.83
CA GLU A 125 -17.31 21.75 12.27
C GLU A 125 -18.54 21.18 13.00
N THR A 126 -19.73 21.27 12.40
CA THR A 126 -21.02 20.87 12.97
C THR A 126 -21.54 19.50 12.48
N LEU A 127 -20.87 18.83 11.52
CA LEU A 127 -21.32 17.53 10.99
C LEU A 127 -20.46 16.39 11.54
N SER A 128 -21.04 15.53 12.37
CA SER A 128 -20.34 14.40 13.02
C SER A 128 -19.94 13.26 12.07
N LYS A 129 -20.37 13.28 10.80
CA LYS A 129 -19.95 12.33 9.76
C LYS A 129 -19.68 13.04 8.44
N CYS A 130 -18.45 12.93 7.97
CA CYS A 130 -18.04 13.32 6.63
C CYS A 130 -18.73 12.47 5.56
N GLU A 131 -19.18 13.12 4.46
CA GLU A 131 -19.72 12.41 3.31
C GLU A 131 -18.64 11.60 2.58
N SER A 132 -18.99 10.38 2.17
CA SER A 132 -18.16 9.51 1.34
C SER A 132 -18.19 9.94 -0.13
N PRO A 133 -17.13 9.66 -0.91
CA PRO A 133 -17.07 10.05 -2.31
C PRO A 133 -18.07 9.30 -3.19
N ASN A 134 -18.66 10.04 -4.13
CA ASN A 134 -19.61 9.51 -5.11
C ASN A 134 -18.88 8.67 -6.19
N ALA A 135 -19.62 7.78 -6.86
CA ALA A 135 -19.07 6.90 -7.89
C ALA A 135 -18.39 7.68 -9.03
N SER A 136 -18.92 8.84 -9.45
CA SER A 136 -18.31 9.68 -10.48
C SER A 136 -16.98 10.30 -10.05
N GLN A 137 -16.86 10.70 -8.77
CA GLN A 137 -15.64 11.26 -8.19
C GLN A 137 -14.54 10.19 -8.09
N LEU A 138 -14.93 8.97 -7.71
CA LEU A 138 -14.03 7.81 -7.70
C LEU A 138 -13.60 7.39 -9.10
N ALA A 139 -14.52 7.36 -10.07
CA ALA A 139 -14.20 7.06 -11.45
C ALA A 139 -13.18 8.05 -12.02
N PHE A 140 -13.37 9.36 -11.77
CA PHE A 140 -12.43 10.39 -12.20
C PHE A 140 -11.03 10.22 -11.57
N LEU A 141 -10.98 9.93 -10.26
CA LEU A 141 -9.72 9.63 -9.56
C LEU A 141 -9.04 8.37 -10.13
N PHE A 142 -9.75 7.27 -10.29
CA PHE A 142 -9.19 6.01 -10.76
C PHE A 142 -8.75 6.05 -12.23
N SER A 143 -9.45 6.80 -13.08
CA SER A 143 -9.00 7.06 -14.45
C SER A 143 -7.65 7.78 -14.48
N SER A 144 -7.40 8.73 -13.56
CA SER A 144 -6.10 9.39 -13.45
C SER A 144 -4.98 8.40 -13.09
N PHE A 145 -5.22 7.51 -12.12
CA PHE A 145 -4.29 6.46 -11.72
C PHE A 145 -4.02 5.45 -12.84
N ALA A 146 -5.05 5.07 -13.60
CA ALA A 146 -4.91 4.16 -14.74
C ALA A 146 -4.04 4.76 -15.86
N LEU A 147 -4.28 6.02 -16.23
CA LEU A 147 -3.48 6.73 -17.23
C LEU A 147 -2.03 6.91 -16.75
N MET A 148 -1.82 7.33 -15.49
CA MET A 148 -0.47 7.44 -14.93
C MET A 148 0.26 6.09 -14.95
N SER A 149 -0.42 4.99 -14.60
CA SER A 149 0.13 3.64 -14.63
C SER A 149 0.54 3.24 -16.05
N LEU A 150 -0.36 3.43 -17.04
CA LEU A 150 -0.10 3.10 -18.43
C LEU A 150 1.09 3.88 -19.00
N GLY A 151 1.14 5.20 -18.74
CA GLY A 151 2.23 6.05 -19.18
C GLY A 151 3.57 5.66 -18.56
N SER A 152 3.59 5.47 -17.24
CA SER A 152 4.77 5.00 -16.50
C SER A 152 5.25 3.63 -16.97
N GLY A 153 4.34 2.74 -17.38
CA GLY A 153 4.66 1.43 -17.96
C GLY A 153 5.41 1.50 -19.27
N GLY A 154 5.17 2.51 -20.11
CA GLY A 154 5.94 2.72 -21.34
C GLY A 154 7.35 3.27 -21.07
N ILE A 155 7.48 4.18 -20.10
CA ILE A 155 8.72 4.92 -19.84
C ILE A 155 9.75 4.04 -19.11
N ARG A 156 9.37 3.51 -17.92
CA ARG A 156 10.29 2.86 -16.98
C ARG A 156 11.17 1.74 -17.57
N PRO A 157 10.63 0.75 -18.30
CA PRO A 157 11.45 -0.36 -18.82
C PRO A 157 12.35 0.09 -19.99
N CYS A 158 12.03 1.21 -20.64
CA CYS A 158 12.67 1.64 -21.89
C CYS A 158 13.76 2.70 -21.67
N SER A 159 13.63 3.61 -20.69
CA SER A 159 14.53 4.77 -20.53
C SER A 159 16.00 4.39 -20.36
N LEU A 160 16.32 3.47 -19.46
CA LEU A 160 17.69 3.02 -19.20
C LEU A 160 18.30 2.35 -20.44
N ALA A 161 17.52 1.47 -21.08
CA ALA A 161 17.94 0.74 -22.27
C ALA A 161 18.14 1.70 -23.46
N PHE A 162 17.22 2.66 -23.65
CA PHE A 162 17.31 3.68 -24.68
C PHE A 162 18.54 4.58 -24.53
N GLY A 163 18.91 4.95 -23.30
CA GLY A 163 20.13 5.70 -23.01
C GLY A 163 21.40 4.90 -23.31
N ALA A 164 21.42 3.61 -22.96
CA ALA A 164 22.52 2.72 -23.30
C ALA A 164 22.71 2.58 -24.83
N ASP A 165 21.62 2.51 -25.59
CA ASP A 165 21.67 2.42 -27.07
C ASP A 165 22.38 3.62 -27.71
N GLN A 166 22.28 4.81 -27.11
CA GLN A 166 22.91 6.02 -27.64
C GLN A 166 24.44 5.96 -27.63
N LEU A 167 25.00 5.21 -26.69
CA LEU A 167 26.45 5.02 -26.53
C LEU A 167 26.96 3.77 -27.26
N ASN A 168 26.04 2.95 -27.78
CA ASN A 168 26.35 1.70 -28.46
C ASN A 168 26.62 1.91 -29.96
N LYS A 169 27.52 2.84 -30.32
CA LYS A 169 27.95 3.02 -31.72
C LYS A 169 28.69 1.77 -32.22
N LYS A 170 28.46 1.42 -33.49
CA LYS A 170 29.04 0.27 -34.22
C LYS A 170 30.56 0.36 -34.50
N ASN A 171 31.28 1.34 -33.94
CA ASN A 171 32.74 1.33 -34.03
C ASN A 171 33.27 0.30 -33.02
N ILE A 172 33.43 -0.93 -33.52
CA ILE A 172 33.80 -2.16 -32.81
C ILE A 172 35.16 -2.06 -32.08
N ASN A 173 35.96 -1.02 -32.33
CA ASN A 173 37.33 -0.90 -31.81
C ASN A 173 37.58 0.31 -30.87
N ASN A 174 36.58 0.88 -30.20
CA ASN A 174 36.85 1.97 -29.24
C ASN A 174 37.06 1.42 -27.81
N PRO A 175 38.29 1.39 -27.26
CA PRO A 175 38.58 0.88 -25.91
C PRO A 175 37.87 1.65 -24.79
N ASN A 176 37.36 2.86 -25.08
CA ASN A 176 36.62 3.67 -24.11
C ASN A 176 35.11 3.37 -24.05
N LYS A 177 34.60 2.40 -24.83
CA LYS A 177 33.16 2.08 -24.90
C LYS A 177 32.59 1.57 -23.57
N GLU A 178 33.25 0.61 -22.95
CA GLU A 178 32.79 0.05 -21.66
C GLU A 178 32.83 1.11 -20.57
N ARG A 179 33.89 1.93 -20.55
CA ARG A 179 34.03 3.05 -19.61
C ARG A 179 32.96 4.12 -19.79
N ALA A 180 32.61 4.44 -21.04
CA ALA A 180 31.53 5.38 -21.36
C ALA A 180 30.17 4.87 -20.85
N LEU A 181 29.87 3.59 -21.08
CA LEU A 181 28.61 2.97 -20.66
C LEU A 181 28.52 2.87 -19.12
N GLN A 182 29.60 2.49 -18.44
CA GLN A 182 29.68 2.49 -16.99
C GLN A 182 29.47 3.90 -16.41
N THR A 183 30.09 4.91 -17.01
CA THR A 183 29.94 6.31 -16.58
C THR A 183 28.48 6.77 -16.73
N PHE A 184 27.81 6.40 -17.81
CA PHE A 184 26.39 6.67 -18.01
C PHE A 184 25.52 6.00 -16.93
N PHE A 185 25.72 4.70 -16.66
CA PHE A 185 24.95 4.01 -15.62
C PHE A 185 25.14 4.65 -14.24
N ASN A 186 26.37 5.03 -13.88
CA ASN A 186 26.65 5.71 -12.62
C ASN A 186 25.90 7.05 -12.52
N TRP A 187 25.94 7.87 -13.57
CA TRP A 187 25.20 9.14 -13.61
C TRP A 187 23.68 8.93 -13.58
N TYR A 188 23.19 7.92 -14.29
CA TYR A 188 21.77 7.57 -14.30
C TYR A 188 21.30 7.20 -12.88
N TYR A 189 21.98 6.27 -12.20
CA TYR A 189 21.63 5.89 -10.84
C TYR A 189 21.75 7.04 -9.84
N ALA A 190 22.81 7.86 -9.95
CA ALA A 190 22.96 9.07 -9.12
C ALA A 190 21.80 10.05 -9.33
N SER A 191 21.39 10.27 -10.60
CA SER A 191 20.27 11.16 -10.92
C SER A 191 18.93 10.63 -10.39
N VAL A 192 18.68 9.32 -10.45
CA VAL A 192 17.47 8.70 -9.92
C VAL A 192 17.44 8.82 -8.39
N GLY A 193 18.56 8.53 -7.71
CA GLY A 193 18.67 8.68 -6.25
C GLY A 193 18.40 10.11 -5.80
N PHE A 194 19.03 11.09 -6.46
CA PHE A 194 18.78 12.51 -6.20
C PHE A 194 17.30 12.91 -6.43
N SER A 195 16.71 12.41 -7.52
CA SER A 195 15.31 12.68 -7.87
C SER A 195 14.33 12.16 -6.80
N ILE A 196 14.56 10.97 -6.27
CA ILE A 196 13.72 10.38 -5.21
C ILE A 196 13.84 11.19 -3.92
N VAL A 197 15.04 11.63 -3.55
CA VAL A 197 15.25 12.50 -2.38
C VAL A 197 14.52 13.83 -2.57
N LEU A 198 14.64 14.46 -3.73
CA LEU A 198 13.94 15.71 -4.04
C LEU A 198 12.41 15.55 -4.00
N ALA A 199 11.89 14.46 -4.56
CA ALA A 199 10.48 14.14 -4.57
C ALA A 199 9.91 13.94 -3.16
N SER A 200 10.58 13.12 -2.35
CA SER A 200 10.14 12.78 -0.99
C SER A 200 10.30 13.92 0.00
N THR A 201 11.13 14.93 -0.30
CA THR A 201 11.34 16.10 0.57
C THR A 201 10.60 17.33 0.05
N VAL A 202 11.04 17.90 -1.07
CA VAL A 202 10.56 19.19 -1.58
C VAL A 202 9.12 19.12 -2.08
N ILE A 203 8.77 18.11 -2.89
CA ILE A 203 7.39 18.01 -3.41
C ILE A 203 6.40 17.72 -2.27
N VAL A 204 6.75 16.81 -1.36
CA VAL A 204 5.93 16.51 -0.17
C VAL A 204 5.79 17.75 0.72
N TYR A 205 6.86 18.52 0.91
CA TYR A 205 6.81 19.78 1.68
C TYR A 205 5.86 20.80 1.03
N ILE A 206 5.90 20.95 -0.30
CA ILE A 206 4.98 21.83 -1.03
C ILE A 206 3.53 21.34 -0.85
N GLN A 207 3.28 20.03 -0.94
CA GLN A 207 1.94 19.47 -0.75
C GLN A 207 1.39 19.71 0.67
N ASP A 208 2.23 19.59 1.70
CA ASP A 208 1.82 19.76 3.09
C ASP A 208 1.61 21.24 3.45
N LYS A 209 2.49 22.14 3.02
CA LYS A 209 2.44 23.58 3.38
C LYS A 209 1.58 24.44 2.46
N LYS A 210 1.58 24.17 1.14
CA LYS A 210 0.81 24.94 0.13
C LYS A 210 -0.46 24.23 -0.34
N GLY A 211 -0.71 23.01 0.14
CA GLY A 211 -1.88 22.21 -0.20
C GLY A 211 -1.79 21.50 -1.55
N PHE A 212 -2.72 20.58 -1.79
CA PHE A 212 -2.69 19.67 -2.95
C PHE A 212 -2.90 20.35 -4.30
N LYS A 213 -3.56 21.52 -4.35
CA LYS A 213 -3.71 22.29 -5.60
C LYS A 213 -2.36 22.69 -6.18
N VAL A 214 -1.49 23.27 -5.36
CA VAL A 214 -0.12 23.63 -5.78
C VAL A 214 0.75 22.38 -5.84
N GLY A 215 0.63 21.51 -4.84
CA GLY A 215 1.45 20.29 -4.70
C GLY A 215 1.29 19.26 -5.82
N PHE A 216 0.15 19.21 -6.51
CA PHE A 216 -0.03 18.37 -7.72
C PHE A 216 0.28 19.11 -9.02
N GLY A 217 0.15 20.45 -9.04
CA GLY A 217 0.50 21.26 -10.22
C GLY A 217 1.99 21.24 -10.53
N VAL A 218 2.85 21.23 -9.51
CA VAL A 218 4.31 21.14 -9.69
C VAL A 218 4.72 19.86 -10.45
N PRO A 219 4.31 18.64 -10.02
CA PRO A 219 4.52 17.41 -10.80
C PRO A 219 4.03 17.48 -12.26
N VAL A 220 2.88 18.11 -12.55
CA VAL A 220 2.40 18.28 -13.93
C VAL A 220 3.40 19.08 -14.77
N VAL A 221 3.88 20.21 -14.23
CA VAL A 221 4.88 21.05 -14.93
C VAL A 221 6.19 20.29 -15.14
N LEU A 222 6.66 19.56 -14.12
CA LEU A 222 7.86 18.74 -14.23
C LEU A 222 7.70 17.64 -15.29
N MET A 223 6.55 16.95 -15.33
CA MET A 223 6.28 15.93 -16.34
C MET A 223 6.19 16.52 -17.76
N LEU A 224 5.64 17.73 -17.90
CA LEU A 224 5.64 18.46 -19.17
C LEU A 224 7.08 18.78 -19.61
N LEU A 225 7.90 19.31 -18.70
CA LEU A 225 9.32 19.57 -18.96
C LEU A 225 10.04 18.28 -19.37
N SER A 226 9.80 17.17 -18.68
CA SER A 226 10.32 15.85 -19.02
C SER A 226 10.06 15.50 -20.49
N ALA A 227 8.78 15.57 -20.90
CA ALA A 227 8.37 15.28 -22.27
C ALA A 227 9.03 16.25 -23.28
N CYS A 228 9.08 17.54 -22.97
CA CYS A 228 9.73 18.54 -23.82
C CYS A 228 11.22 18.26 -24.00
N PHE A 229 11.98 18.04 -22.92
CA PHE A 229 13.41 17.72 -23.00
C PHE A 229 13.67 16.45 -23.80
N PHE A 230 12.86 15.41 -23.61
CA PHE A 230 12.99 14.18 -24.38
C PHE A 230 12.77 14.42 -25.88
N LEU A 231 11.73 15.17 -26.26
CA LEU A 231 11.41 15.46 -27.65
C LEU A 231 12.39 16.43 -28.32
N LEU A 232 12.92 17.41 -27.59
CA LEU A 232 13.97 18.30 -28.08
C LEU A 232 15.23 17.53 -28.48
N GLY A 233 15.55 16.45 -27.76
CA GLY A 233 16.66 15.55 -28.09
C GLY A 233 16.42 14.66 -29.32
N SER A 234 15.21 14.64 -29.90
CA SER A 234 14.80 13.68 -30.94
C SER A 234 15.66 13.68 -32.19
N GLY A 235 16.19 14.85 -32.58
CA GLY A 235 17.10 14.98 -33.72
C GLY A 235 18.46 14.31 -33.51
N PHE A 236 18.90 14.18 -32.25
CA PHE A 236 20.20 13.62 -31.90
C PHE A 236 20.16 12.12 -31.62
N TYR A 237 18.99 11.52 -31.38
CA TYR A 237 18.90 10.13 -30.95
C TYR A 237 19.13 9.11 -32.07
N ILE A 238 19.79 8.01 -31.71
CA ILE A 238 19.74 6.74 -32.45
C ILE A 238 18.40 6.08 -32.12
N LYS A 239 17.60 5.85 -33.14
CA LYS A 239 16.28 5.21 -33.06
C LYS A 239 16.41 3.83 -33.69
N VAL A 240 16.53 2.81 -32.84
CA VAL A 240 16.61 1.41 -33.27
C VAL A 240 15.18 0.91 -33.51
N GLU A 241 14.93 0.39 -34.71
CA GLU A 241 13.69 -0.33 -35.01
C GLU A 241 13.90 -1.82 -34.71
N GLU A 242 12.98 -2.40 -33.95
CA GLU A 242 13.00 -3.81 -33.59
C GLU A 242 11.93 -4.56 -34.40
N LYS A 243 12.33 -5.64 -35.09
CA LYS A 243 11.44 -6.46 -35.94
C LYS A 243 11.02 -7.79 -35.29
N LYS A 244 11.28 -8.01 -34.00
CA LYS A 244 11.17 -9.33 -33.37
C LYS A 244 9.91 -9.46 -32.51
N ASN A 245 9.02 -10.39 -32.84
CA ASN A 245 7.82 -10.64 -32.03
C ASN A 245 8.10 -11.66 -30.91
N ILE A 246 8.64 -11.19 -29.79
CA ILE A 246 9.11 -12.04 -28.67
C ILE A 246 7.93 -12.81 -28.04
N LEU A 247 6.80 -12.13 -27.78
CA LEU A 247 5.62 -12.73 -27.16
C LEU A 247 5.07 -13.92 -27.97
N LEU A 248 5.01 -13.75 -29.30
CA LEU A 248 4.59 -14.81 -30.20
C LEU A 248 5.56 -16.01 -30.13
N GLY A 249 6.86 -15.75 -30.01
CA GLY A 249 7.88 -16.78 -29.77
C GLY A 249 7.61 -17.61 -28.51
N PHE A 250 7.24 -16.97 -27.40
CA PHE A 250 6.89 -17.66 -26.14
C PHE A 250 5.71 -18.61 -26.33
N ILE A 251 4.61 -18.10 -26.90
CA ILE A 251 3.40 -18.89 -27.14
C ILE A 251 3.70 -20.06 -28.08
N LYS A 252 4.44 -19.78 -29.17
CA LYS A 252 4.81 -20.78 -30.19
C LYS A 252 5.64 -21.91 -29.59
N VAL A 253 6.64 -21.61 -28.75
CA VAL A 253 7.45 -22.62 -28.07
C VAL A 253 6.58 -23.49 -27.17
N LEU A 254 5.74 -22.91 -26.31
CA LEU A 254 4.87 -23.69 -25.42
C LEU A 254 3.90 -24.60 -26.18
N VAL A 255 3.25 -24.07 -27.23
CA VAL A 255 2.30 -24.82 -28.06
C VAL A 255 3.00 -25.94 -28.84
N LEU A 256 4.15 -25.67 -29.48
CA LEU A 256 4.88 -26.67 -30.26
C LEU A 256 5.54 -27.73 -29.37
N SER A 257 6.05 -27.36 -28.19
CA SER A 257 6.54 -28.33 -27.21
C SER A 257 5.43 -29.30 -26.77
N TYR A 258 4.22 -28.79 -26.53
CA TYR A 258 3.06 -29.63 -26.19
C TYR A 258 2.62 -30.52 -27.36
N LYS A 259 2.50 -29.95 -28.56
CA LYS A 259 2.13 -30.70 -29.78
C LYS A 259 3.14 -31.80 -30.11
N ASN A 260 4.41 -31.55 -29.85
CA ASN A 260 5.51 -32.48 -30.11
C ASN A 260 5.84 -33.38 -28.91
N LYS A 261 4.98 -33.49 -27.89
CA LYS A 261 5.26 -34.28 -26.68
C LYS A 261 5.63 -35.74 -26.96
N GLY A 262 5.09 -36.32 -28.04
CA GLY A 262 5.33 -37.71 -28.45
C GLY A 262 6.65 -37.96 -29.18
N LEU A 263 7.44 -36.92 -29.50
CA LEU A 263 8.75 -37.09 -30.15
C LEU A 263 9.81 -37.56 -29.14
N ASN A 264 10.63 -38.52 -29.53
CA ASN A 264 11.81 -38.93 -28.77
C ASN A 264 12.96 -37.97 -29.04
N LEU A 265 13.63 -37.53 -27.97
CA LEU A 265 14.77 -36.63 -28.07
C LEU A 265 16.00 -37.43 -28.55
N PRO A 266 16.80 -36.89 -29.48
CA PRO A 266 17.99 -37.57 -29.98
C PRO A 266 19.02 -37.79 -28.84
N PRO A 267 19.82 -38.88 -28.90
CA PRO A 267 20.94 -39.12 -27.99
C PRO A 267 22.05 -38.07 -28.16
N ASN A 268 22.83 -37.85 -27.09
CA ASN A 268 23.71 -36.69 -26.85
C ASN A 268 24.74 -36.34 -27.95
N ASP A 269 25.07 -37.25 -28.86
CA ASP A 269 26.19 -37.07 -29.81
C ASP A 269 25.79 -36.63 -31.23
N HIS A 270 24.50 -36.66 -31.59
CA HIS A 270 24.09 -36.28 -32.95
C HIS A 270 23.59 -34.84 -33.03
N GLY A 271 24.57 -33.93 -33.09
CA GLY A 271 24.64 -32.90 -34.12
C GLY A 271 23.63 -31.76 -34.04
N VAL A 272 24.15 -30.57 -33.74
CA VAL A 272 23.57 -29.22 -33.87
C VAL A 272 22.66 -28.98 -35.11
N LEU A 273 22.76 -29.84 -36.13
CA LEU A 273 21.97 -29.89 -37.37
C LEU A 273 20.51 -30.39 -37.20
N LEU A 274 20.18 -31.08 -36.10
CA LEU A 274 18.82 -31.57 -35.83
C LEU A 274 17.85 -30.49 -35.35
N TYR A 275 18.33 -29.26 -35.13
CA TYR A 275 17.54 -28.16 -34.60
C TYR A 275 17.46 -26.98 -35.56
N HIS A 276 16.31 -26.29 -35.57
CA HIS A 276 16.16 -25.07 -36.34
C HIS A 276 16.91 -23.91 -35.68
N HIS A 277 17.73 -23.22 -36.46
CA HIS A 277 18.47 -22.01 -36.03
C HIS A 277 17.97 -20.80 -36.80
N ARG A 278 18.23 -19.62 -36.23
CA ARG A 278 17.90 -18.36 -36.87
C ARG A 278 18.75 -18.11 -38.13
N LYS A 279 18.10 -17.57 -39.17
CA LYS A 279 18.76 -17.14 -40.42
C LYS A 279 19.80 -16.05 -40.12
N GLY A 280 21.07 -16.30 -40.45
CA GLY A 280 22.20 -15.38 -40.20
C GLY A 280 22.89 -15.49 -38.83
N SER A 281 22.61 -16.52 -38.03
CA SER A 281 23.34 -16.76 -36.77
C SER A 281 24.72 -17.39 -37.02
N ASN A 282 25.80 -16.72 -36.59
CA ASN A 282 27.18 -17.21 -36.73
C ASN A 282 27.55 -18.31 -35.70
N LEU A 283 26.73 -18.53 -34.67
CA LEU A 283 26.98 -19.47 -33.58
C LEU A 283 25.82 -20.47 -33.47
N LYS A 284 26.01 -21.66 -34.07
CA LYS A 284 25.04 -22.76 -34.02
C LYS A 284 25.29 -23.58 -32.75
N ILE A 285 24.38 -23.50 -31.77
CA ILE A 285 24.57 -24.07 -30.42
C ILE A 285 23.47 -25.10 -30.13
N ALA A 286 23.79 -26.23 -29.50
CA ALA A 286 22.76 -27.17 -29.04
C ALA A 286 21.92 -26.58 -27.88
N PRO A 287 20.60 -26.83 -27.84
CA PRO A 287 19.75 -26.38 -26.73
C PRO A 287 20.18 -26.99 -25.39
N SER A 288 20.04 -26.24 -24.30
CA SER A 288 20.37 -26.68 -22.94
C SER A 288 19.56 -27.91 -22.51
N GLU A 289 20.17 -28.79 -21.72
CA GLU A 289 19.55 -29.99 -21.15
C GLU A 289 18.53 -29.69 -20.03
N LYS A 290 18.65 -28.53 -19.37
CA LYS A 290 17.65 -28.11 -18.38
C LYS A 290 16.34 -27.80 -19.10
N LEU A 291 15.23 -28.36 -18.59
CA LEU A 291 13.89 -28.29 -19.20
C LEU A 291 13.87 -28.90 -20.62
N ARG A 292 14.52 -30.06 -20.80
CA ARG A 292 14.69 -30.76 -22.10
C ARG A 292 13.40 -31.00 -22.87
N PHE A 293 12.25 -31.09 -22.20
CA PHE A 293 10.95 -31.25 -22.87
C PHE A 293 10.62 -30.07 -23.82
N LEU A 294 11.17 -28.88 -23.57
CA LEU A 294 11.00 -27.72 -24.45
C LEU A 294 11.79 -27.84 -25.75
N ASN A 295 12.88 -28.61 -25.76
CA ASN A 295 13.73 -28.82 -26.95
C ASN A 295 12.95 -29.43 -28.11
N LYS A 296 11.84 -30.12 -27.81
CA LYS A 296 10.93 -30.71 -28.81
C LYS A 296 10.28 -29.66 -29.73
N ALA A 297 10.24 -28.38 -29.33
CA ALA A 297 9.69 -27.30 -30.17
C ALA A 297 10.61 -26.90 -31.32
N CYS A 298 11.93 -27.11 -31.19
CA CYS A 298 12.91 -26.71 -32.19
C CYS A 298 13.50 -27.89 -32.99
N MET A 299 12.95 -29.10 -32.83
CA MET A 299 13.42 -30.31 -33.53
C MET A 299 12.96 -30.35 -35.00
N ASN A 300 13.86 -30.77 -35.89
CA ASN A 300 13.54 -31.12 -37.27
C ASN A 300 12.65 -32.38 -37.32
N ARG A 301 11.53 -32.32 -38.05
CA ARG A 301 10.56 -33.42 -38.19
C ARG A 301 10.90 -34.45 -39.28
N GLU A 302 11.70 -34.07 -40.27
CA GLU A 302 12.02 -34.93 -41.41
C GLU A 302 13.16 -35.89 -41.07
N HIS A 303 12.80 -37.13 -40.74
CA HIS A 303 13.76 -38.24 -40.64
C HIS A 303 14.39 -38.47 -42.02
N GLY A 304 15.71 -38.31 -42.14
CA GLY A 304 16.48 -38.85 -43.27
C GLY A 304 16.90 -37.88 -44.38
N LYS A 305 16.68 -36.57 -44.27
CA LYS A 305 17.35 -35.58 -45.13
C LYS A 305 17.98 -34.47 -44.30
N GLU A 306 19.30 -34.41 -44.31
CA GLU A 306 20.12 -33.33 -43.74
C GLU A 306 19.90 -32.03 -44.52
N ILE A 307 18.74 -31.40 -44.40
CA ILE A 307 18.48 -30.11 -45.04
C ILE A 307 18.28 -29.06 -43.96
N MET A 308 19.24 -28.13 -43.89
CA MET A 308 19.11 -26.86 -43.16
C MET A 308 17.92 -26.09 -43.73
N LYS A 309 16.74 -26.20 -43.11
CA LYS A 309 15.62 -25.30 -43.40
C LYS A 309 15.77 -24.05 -42.53
N GLU A 310 16.20 -22.96 -43.17
CA GLU A 310 16.04 -21.62 -42.63
C GLU A 310 14.54 -21.33 -42.49
N VAL A 311 14.06 -21.16 -41.26
CA VAL A 311 12.63 -20.93 -40.99
C VAL A 311 12.40 -19.45 -40.79
N ASP A 312 11.43 -18.89 -41.51
CA ASP A 312 10.92 -17.54 -41.27
C ASP A 312 10.25 -17.46 -39.90
N GLU A 313 10.52 -16.41 -39.12
CA GLU A 313 10.10 -16.30 -37.70
C GLU A 313 8.57 -16.38 -37.55
N MET A 314 7.84 -15.97 -38.59
CA MET A 314 6.39 -15.95 -38.68
C MET A 314 5.75 -17.34 -38.95
N SER A 315 6.54 -18.35 -39.36
CA SER A 315 6.03 -19.68 -39.72
C SER A 315 5.70 -20.52 -38.49
N TRP A 316 4.45 -20.95 -38.29
CA TRP A 316 4.00 -21.81 -37.17
C TRP A 316 4.52 -23.26 -37.23
N SER A 317 5.39 -23.59 -38.18
CA SER A 317 5.88 -24.95 -38.42
C SER A 317 6.97 -25.40 -37.45
N ALA A 318 7.83 -24.49 -36.97
CA ALA A 318 8.94 -24.80 -36.07
C ALA A 318 9.45 -23.57 -35.28
N CYS A 319 10.02 -23.79 -34.09
CA CYS A 319 10.73 -22.76 -33.30
C CYS A 319 12.24 -22.84 -33.52
N THR A 320 12.93 -21.72 -33.34
CA THR A 320 14.39 -21.69 -33.30
C THR A 320 14.93 -22.09 -31.93
N VAL A 321 16.19 -22.55 -31.86
CA VAL A 321 16.88 -22.84 -30.58
C VAL A 321 16.90 -21.61 -29.69
N GLU A 322 17.15 -20.43 -30.25
CA GLU A 322 17.17 -19.16 -29.51
C GLU A 322 15.82 -18.88 -28.82
N GLN A 323 14.69 -19.09 -29.51
CA GLN A 323 13.35 -18.94 -28.93
C GLN A 323 13.11 -19.92 -27.77
N VAL A 324 13.59 -21.16 -27.90
CA VAL A 324 13.48 -22.16 -26.85
C VAL A 324 14.33 -21.80 -25.63
N GLU A 325 15.56 -21.32 -25.83
CA GLU A 325 16.43 -20.87 -24.73
C GLU A 325 15.91 -19.61 -24.03
N GLU A 326 15.30 -18.68 -24.77
CA GLU A 326 14.60 -17.53 -24.21
C GLU A 326 13.52 -17.98 -23.21
N VAL A 327 12.62 -18.90 -23.59
CA VAL A 327 11.58 -19.43 -22.70
C VAL A 327 12.16 -20.19 -21.49
N LYS A 328 13.17 -21.02 -21.72
CA LYS A 328 13.85 -21.75 -20.63
C LYS A 328 14.51 -20.83 -19.62
N SER A 329 15.10 -19.72 -20.07
CA SER A 329 15.74 -18.76 -19.17
C SER A 329 14.72 -18.19 -18.17
N VAL A 330 13.54 -17.81 -18.64
CA VAL A 330 12.45 -17.28 -17.80
C VAL A 330 11.95 -18.33 -16.80
N LEU A 331 11.70 -19.56 -17.26
CA LEU A 331 11.23 -20.64 -16.37
C LEU A 331 12.26 -21.02 -15.30
N ARG A 332 13.57 -20.90 -15.59
CA ARG A 332 14.64 -21.12 -14.61
C ARG A 332 14.69 -20.03 -13.54
N VAL A 333 14.40 -18.78 -13.92
CA VAL A 333 14.42 -17.63 -13.01
C VAL A 333 13.17 -17.57 -12.13
N ALA A 334 12.02 -18.06 -12.62
CA ALA A 334 10.71 -17.93 -11.95
C ALA A 334 10.66 -18.35 -10.46
N PRO A 335 11.27 -19.46 -10.01
CA PRO A 335 11.25 -19.83 -8.59
C PRO A 335 12.03 -18.87 -7.68
N ILE A 336 13.15 -18.31 -8.18
CA ILE A 336 13.92 -17.32 -7.42
C ILE A 336 13.19 -15.98 -7.45
N TRP A 337 12.61 -15.63 -8.59
CA TRP A 337 11.79 -14.45 -8.75
C TRP A 337 10.61 -14.41 -7.77
N SER A 338 9.93 -15.53 -7.54
CA SER A 338 8.78 -15.59 -6.63
C SER A 338 9.15 -15.27 -5.17
N THR A 339 10.37 -15.61 -4.72
CA THR A 339 10.86 -15.23 -3.38
C THR A 339 11.00 -13.71 -3.22
N GLY A 340 11.22 -12.99 -4.32
CA GLY A 340 11.29 -11.54 -4.35
C GLY A 340 9.95 -10.84 -4.12
N ILE A 341 8.82 -11.55 -4.26
CA ILE A 341 7.47 -10.99 -4.07
C ILE A 341 7.27 -10.50 -2.64
N VAL A 342 7.80 -11.21 -1.65
CA VAL A 342 7.72 -10.83 -0.22
C VAL A 342 8.34 -9.46 0.02
N MET A 343 9.44 -9.16 -0.68
CA MET A 343 10.08 -7.86 -0.61
C MET A 343 9.14 -6.74 -1.09
N GLY A 344 8.39 -7.00 -2.16
CA GLY A 344 7.35 -6.10 -2.67
C GLY A 344 6.20 -5.88 -1.67
N VAL A 345 5.84 -6.89 -0.87
CA VAL A 345 4.82 -6.73 0.19
C VAL A 345 5.29 -5.81 1.30
N ILE A 346 6.59 -5.83 1.65
CA ILE A 346 7.15 -5.07 2.77
C ILE A 346 7.46 -3.63 2.38
N ILE A 347 8.20 -3.44 1.28
CA ILE A 347 8.65 -2.09 0.86
C ILE A 347 7.46 -1.20 0.52
N ASN A 348 6.49 -1.72 -0.24
CA ASN A 348 5.43 -0.90 -0.79
C ASN A 348 4.38 -0.45 0.24
N GLN A 349 4.55 -0.78 1.54
CA GLN A 349 3.66 -0.35 2.63
C GLN A 349 3.80 1.14 3.01
N HIS A 350 4.18 2.02 2.08
CA HIS A 350 4.45 3.45 2.34
C HIS A 350 3.31 4.17 3.06
N SER A 351 2.06 3.78 2.84
CA SER A 351 0.88 4.42 3.43
C SER A 351 0.86 4.36 4.96
N PHE A 352 1.24 3.25 5.60
CA PHE A 352 1.10 3.08 7.04
C PHE A 352 2.12 3.86 7.86
N PRO A 353 3.44 3.84 7.55
CA PRO A 353 4.41 4.68 8.24
C PRO A 353 4.12 6.17 8.11
N VAL A 354 3.56 6.63 6.99
CA VAL A 354 3.14 8.04 6.83
C VAL A 354 1.98 8.39 7.77
N LEU A 355 0.99 7.50 7.88
CA LEU A 355 -0.11 7.67 8.84
C LEU A 355 0.38 7.62 10.29
N GLN A 356 1.35 6.75 10.59
CA GLN A 356 1.98 6.65 11.89
C GLN A 356 2.71 7.94 12.24
N ALA A 357 3.58 8.44 11.34
CA ALA A 357 4.31 9.70 11.50
C ALA A 357 3.38 10.90 11.70
N LYS A 358 2.21 10.91 11.06
CA LYS A 358 1.21 11.99 11.23
C LYS A 358 0.71 12.13 12.67
N THR A 359 0.70 11.04 13.44
CA THR A 359 0.25 11.03 14.86
C THR A 359 1.36 11.31 15.87
N MET A 360 2.61 11.42 15.41
CA MET A 360 3.80 11.58 16.25
C MET A 360 4.36 13.00 16.15
N ASP A 361 5.20 13.41 17.09
CA ASP A 361 5.87 14.69 17.03
C ASP A 361 6.96 14.69 15.93
N ARG A 362 6.80 15.58 14.95
CA ARG A 362 7.67 15.67 13.76
C ARG A 362 8.56 16.91 13.77
N HIS A 363 8.64 17.64 14.89
CA HIS A 363 9.53 18.80 15.00
C HIS A 363 10.99 18.33 15.05
N LEU A 364 11.80 18.87 14.14
CA LEU A 364 13.25 18.69 14.15
C LEU A 364 13.93 19.85 14.89
N THR A 365 13.38 21.05 14.72
CA THR A 365 13.73 22.27 15.45
C THR A 365 12.44 22.94 15.90
N SER A 366 12.52 23.97 16.74
CA SER A 366 11.35 24.75 17.18
C SER A 366 10.52 25.33 16.02
N ASN A 367 11.15 25.58 14.86
CA ASN A 367 10.50 26.24 13.72
C ASN A 367 10.25 25.31 12.51
N PHE A 368 10.78 24.09 12.52
CA PHE A 368 10.71 23.19 11.37
C PHE A 368 10.13 21.83 11.73
N GLN A 369 9.03 21.50 11.06
CA GLN A 369 8.32 20.23 11.17
C GLN A 369 8.46 19.45 9.85
N ILE A 370 8.97 18.22 9.94
CA ILE A 370 9.15 17.35 8.77
C ILE A 370 7.76 16.87 8.30
N PRO A 371 7.41 16.96 7.01
CA PRO A 371 6.18 16.37 6.49
C PRO A 371 6.13 14.87 6.75
N ALA A 372 4.97 14.33 7.15
CA ALA A 372 4.83 12.91 7.49
C ALA A 372 5.21 11.99 6.32
N GLY A 373 4.88 12.39 5.09
CA GLY A 373 5.29 11.70 3.85
C GLY A 373 6.80 11.60 3.67
N SER A 374 7.58 12.53 4.22
CA SER A 374 9.02 12.64 3.96
C SER A 374 9.87 11.64 4.72
N PHE A 375 9.33 10.93 5.71
CA PHE A 375 10.12 9.97 6.51
C PHE A 375 10.70 8.81 5.68
N GLY A 376 10.08 8.49 4.53
CA GLY A 376 10.66 7.52 3.59
C GLY A 376 12.03 7.91 3.04
N VAL A 377 12.42 9.19 3.09
CA VAL A 377 13.72 9.67 2.61
C VAL A 377 14.89 8.98 3.33
N PHE A 378 14.71 8.61 4.60
CA PHE A 378 15.78 7.98 5.37
C PHE A 378 16.12 6.58 4.85
N ALA A 379 15.16 5.85 4.29
CA ALA A 379 15.44 4.56 3.64
C ALA A 379 16.30 4.78 2.38
N VAL A 380 15.97 5.80 1.58
CA VAL A 380 16.69 6.15 0.35
C VAL A 380 18.11 6.63 0.64
N LEU A 381 18.28 7.50 1.64
CA LEU A 381 19.60 7.94 2.09
C LEU A 381 20.44 6.78 2.60
N THR A 382 19.84 5.87 3.38
CA THR A 382 20.53 4.66 3.86
C THR A 382 20.96 3.77 2.71
N LEU A 383 20.10 3.59 1.70
CA LEU A 383 20.42 2.84 0.49
C LEU A 383 21.62 3.46 -0.24
N ILE A 384 21.59 4.78 -0.52
CA ILE A 384 22.68 5.47 -1.22
C ILE A 384 24.00 5.37 -0.45
N LEU A 385 23.95 5.61 0.86
CA LEU A 385 25.10 5.50 1.75
C LEU A 385 25.66 4.07 1.74
N TRP A 386 24.79 3.07 1.88
CA TRP A 386 25.18 1.67 1.91
C TRP A 386 25.78 1.20 0.58
N VAL A 387 25.20 1.55 -0.56
CA VAL A 387 25.76 1.20 -1.88
C VAL A 387 27.17 1.77 -2.02
N THR A 388 27.37 3.03 -1.62
CA THR A 388 28.67 3.69 -1.66
C THR A 388 29.70 2.96 -0.77
N ILE A 389 29.31 2.60 0.46
CA ILE A 389 30.15 1.84 1.40
C ILE A 389 30.42 0.42 0.85
N TYR A 390 29.40 -0.22 0.30
CA TYR A 390 29.50 -1.58 -0.21
C TYR A 390 30.52 -1.66 -1.35
N ASP A 391 30.41 -0.78 -2.34
CA ASP A 391 31.30 -0.79 -3.50
C ASP A 391 32.73 -0.34 -3.17
N ARG A 392 32.89 0.65 -2.28
CA ARG A 392 34.21 1.23 -1.99
C ARG A 392 34.99 0.48 -0.91
N ILE A 393 34.31 -0.12 0.07
CA ILE A 393 34.94 -0.71 1.25
C ILE A 393 34.70 -2.23 1.27
N VAL A 394 33.44 -2.65 1.18
CA VAL A 394 33.07 -4.06 1.39
C VAL A 394 33.50 -4.95 0.22
N VAL A 395 33.28 -4.54 -1.02
CA VAL A 395 33.64 -5.32 -2.23
C VAL A 395 35.15 -5.58 -2.31
N PRO A 396 36.05 -4.58 -2.16
CA PRO A 396 37.49 -4.83 -2.19
C PRO A 396 37.99 -5.73 -1.06
N GLN A 397 37.37 -5.67 0.12
CA GLN A 397 37.72 -6.54 1.25
C GLN A 397 37.22 -7.97 1.02
N LEU A 398 35.96 -8.12 0.63
CA LEU A 398 35.37 -9.42 0.33
C LEU A 398 36.04 -10.08 -0.86
N SER A 399 36.45 -9.33 -1.89
CA SER A 399 37.14 -9.92 -3.05
C SER A 399 38.49 -10.52 -2.66
N LYS A 400 39.19 -9.92 -1.70
CA LYS A 400 40.43 -10.47 -1.13
C LYS A 400 40.18 -11.75 -0.33
N ILE A 401 39.07 -11.81 0.40
CA ILE A 401 38.74 -12.95 1.28
C ILE A 401 38.12 -14.12 0.49
N THR A 402 37.18 -13.85 -0.40
CA THR A 402 36.41 -14.87 -1.12
C THR A 402 37.04 -15.28 -2.45
N GLY A 403 38.04 -14.55 -2.93
CA GLY A 403 38.65 -14.74 -4.25
C GLY A 403 37.72 -14.41 -5.42
N ARG A 404 36.56 -13.79 -5.17
CA ARG A 404 35.57 -13.45 -6.21
C ARG A 404 35.57 -11.94 -6.48
N PRO A 405 35.53 -11.50 -7.75
CA PRO A 405 35.64 -10.07 -8.10
C PRO A 405 34.54 -9.18 -7.51
N ARG A 406 33.37 -9.75 -7.16
CA ARG A 406 32.24 -9.03 -6.55
C ARG A 406 32.01 -9.36 -5.07
N GLY A 407 32.87 -10.17 -4.44
CA GLY A 407 32.68 -10.61 -3.06
C GLY A 407 31.51 -11.59 -2.89
N LEU A 408 30.30 -11.07 -2.68
CA LEU A 408 29.07 -11.87 -2.47
C LEU A 408 28.42 -12.30 -3.80
N THR A 409 27.79 -13.47 -3.79
CA THR A 409 26.95 -13.90 -4.93
C THR A 409 25.62 -13.16 -4.94
N PHE A 410 24.97 -13.05 -6.11
CA PHE A 410 23.65 -12.43 -6.23
C PHE A 410 22.61 -13.08 -5.29
N LYS A 411 22.60 -14.41 -5.20
CA LYS A 411 21.70 -15.17 -4.33
C LYS A 411 21.92 -14.86 -2.84
N GLN A 412 23.18 -14.70 -2.41
CA GLN A 412 23.50 -14.28 -1.04
C GLN A 412 23.01 -12.86 -0.75
N ARG A 413 23.22 -11.91 -1.66
CA ARG A 413 22.72 -10.53 -1.52
C ARG A 413 21.19 -10.52 -1.41
N MET A 414 20.50 -11.28 -2.26
CA MET A 414 19.05 -11.44 -2.19
C MET A 414 18.59 -11.99 -0.83
N GLY A 415 19.21 -13.07 -0.34
CA GLY A 415 18.88 -13.66 0.96
C GLY A 415 19.09 -12.71 2.14
N ILE A 416 20.21 -11.98 2.18
CA ILE A 416 20.52 -11.00 3.23
C ILE A 416 19.44 -9.91 3.29
N GLY A 417 19.03 -9.39 2.13
CA GLY A 417 18.00 -8.36 2.10
C GLY A 417 16.61 -8.86 2.55
N LEU A 418 16.27 -10.13 2.34
CA LEU A 418 15.05 -10.74 2.90
C LEU A 418 15.10 -10.84 4.44
N VAL A 419 16.29 -11.12 5.01
CA VAL A 419 16.46 -11.14 6.48
C VAL A 419 16.28 -9.73 7.05
N PHE A 420 16.89 -8.72 6.42
CA PHE A 420 16.73 -7.33 6.86
C PHE A 420 15.29 -6.83 6.72
N SER A 421 14.54 -7.24 5.70
CA SER A 421 13.14 -6.82 5.57
C SER A 421 12.26 -7.39 6.69
N CYS A 422 12.47 -8.64 7.12
CA CYS A 422 11.83 -9.20 8.30
C CYS A 422 12.22 -8.45 9.59
N LEU A 423 13.50 -8.12 9.75
CA LEU A 423 13.99 -7.34 10.90
C LEU A 423 13.34 -5.94 10.95
N ALA A 424 13.21 -5.27 9.81
CA ALA A 424 12.55 -3.97 9.72
C ALA A 424 11.08 -4.04 10.17
N MET A 425 10.34 -5.06 9.74
CA MET A 425 8.94 -5.25 10.14
C MET A 425 8.80 -5.57 11.63
N MET A 426 9.74 -6.32 12.20
CA MET A 426 9.78 -6.54 13.65
C MET A 426 10.00 -5.24 14.42
N VAL A 427 10.95 -4.40 13.98
CA VAL A 427 11.18 -3.08 14.58
C VAL A 427 9.93 -2.19 14.45
N ALA A 428 9.28 -2.19 13.29
CA ALA A 428 8.06 -1.44 13.06
C ALA A 428 6.92 -1.86 14.01
N ALA A 429 6.75 -3.17 14.22
CA ALA A 429 5.78 -3.70 15.16
C ALA A 429 6.06 -3.26 16.61
N ILE A 430 7.33 -3.27 17.03
CA ILE A 430 7.75 -2.83 18.37
C ILE A 430 7.48 -1.33 18.56
N VAL A 431 7.85 -0.51 17.57
CA VAL A 431 7.64 0.94 17.61
C VAL A 431 6.14 1.27 17.66
N GLU A 432 5.32 0.56 16.88
CA GLU A 432 3.87 0.74 16.90
C GLU A 432 3.24 0.30 18.24
N ALA A 433 3.69 -0.82 18.81
CA ALA A 433 3.22 -1.26 20.12
C ALA A 433 3.53 -0.23 21.21
N LYS A 434 4.73 0.35 21.18
CA LYS A 434 5.13 1.43 22.10
C LYS A 434 4.30 2.69 21.89
N ARG A 435 4.12 3.13 20.64
CA ARG A 435 3.31 4.31 20.29
C ARG A 435 1.87 4.16 20.78
N ARG A 436 1.25 3.00 20.56
CA ARG A 436 -0.11 2.71 21.05
C ARG A 436 -0.21 2.73 22.57
N LYS A 437 0.77 2.16 23.28
CA LYS A 437 0.82 2.19 24.75
C LYS A 437 0.87 3.63 25.29
N ILE A 438 1.66 4.50 24.67
CA ILE A 438 1.74 5.93 25.05
C ILE A 438 0.42 6.63 24.74
N SER A 439 -0.19 6.37 23.58
CA SER A 439 -1.50 6.91 23.21
C SER A 439 -2.58 6.60 24.24
N MET A 440 -2.64 5.35 24.72
CA MET A 440 -3.60 4.95 25.76
C MET A 440 -3.38 5.69 27.09
N ILE A 441 -2.12 6.00 27.45
CA ILE A 441 -1.80 6.74 28.67
C ILE A 441 -2.18 8.21 28.52
N GLN A 442 -1.91 8.81 27.36
CA GLN A 442 -2.16 10.24 27.10
C GLN A 442 -3.64 10.55 26.94
N GLU A 443 -4.43 9.72 26.26
CA GLU A 443 -5.90 9.87 26.19
C GLU A 443 -6.57 9.75 27.57
N GLY A 444 -5.96 9.01 28.50
CA GLY A 444 -6.38 8.98 29.92
C GLY A 444 -6.06 10.26 30.70
N LEU A 445 -5.20 11.14 30.18
CA LEU A 445 -4.74 12.38 30.83
C LEU A 445 -5.32 13.66 30.18
N THR A 446 -5.65 13.65 28.89
CA THR A 446 -6.03 14.87 28.11
C THR A 446 -7.53 15.10 27.93
N SER A 447 -8.41 14.43 28.67
CA SER A 447 -9.87 14.65 28.64
C SER A 447 -10.31 16.00 29.26
N THR A 448 -9.46 17.03 29.22
CA THR A 448 -9.76 18.40 29.63
C THR A 448 -9.75 19.38 28.46
N ASP A 449 -9.02 19.11 27.36
CA ASP A 449 -8.94 20.04 26.21
C ASP A 449 -9.15 19.30 24.88
N GLY A 450 -10.24 19.63 24.19
CA GLY A 450 -10.76 18.97 22.99
C GLY A 450 -9.97 19.16 21.69
N ASN A 451 -8.64 19.29 21.75
CA ASN A 451 -7.79 19.27 20.56
C ASN A 451 -7.13 17.90 20.38
N THR A 452 -7.15 17.39 19.15
CA THR A 452 -6.49 16.15 18.74
C THR A 452 -4.98 16.30 18.95
N SER A 453 -4.51 15.99 20.16
CA SER A 453 -3.13 16.23 20.53
C SER A 453 -2.23 15.22 19.81
N VAL A 454 -1.20 15.75 19.15
CA VAL A 454 -0.07 14.96 18.67
C VAL A 454 0.51 14.21 19.87
N LEU A 455 0.80 12.92 19.71
CA LEU A 455 1.38 12.13 20.79
C LEU A 455 2.72 12.73 21.20
N ASP A 456 3.01 12.76 22.50
CA ASP A 456 4.31 13.17 23.03
C ASP A 456 5.36 12.05 22.82
N MET A 457 5.58 11.72 21.54
CA MET A 457 6.54 10.74 21.07
C MET A 457 7.11 11.23 19.75
N SER A 458 8.43 11.43 19.72
CA SER A 458 9.14 11.86 18.51
C SER A 458 9.03 10.83 17.38
N ALA A 459 8.72 11.30 16.18
CA ALA A 459 8.68 10.52 14.94
C ALA A 459 10.06 9.97 14.54
N MET A 460 11.15 10.41 15.17
CA MET A 460 12.50 9.83 14.97
C MET A 460 12.58 8.36 15.41
N TRP A 461 11.65 7.86 16.23
CA TRP A 461 11.51 6.43 16.50
C TRP A 461 11.18 5.58 15.26
N LEU A 462 10.74 6.21 14.16
CA LEU A 462 10.56 5.54 12.87
C LEU A 462 11.87 5.40 12.08
N LEU A 463 12.94 6.09 12.47
CA LEU A 463 14.20 6.07 11.73
C LEU A 463 14.82 4.65 11.63
N PRO A 464 14.88 3.83 12.70
CA PRO A 464 15.49 2.51 12.64
C PRO A 464 14.85 1.57 11.61
N GLN A 465 13.50 1.51 11.56
CA GLN A 465 12.80 0.71 10.55
C GLN A 465 13.11 1.17 9.13
N PHE A 466 13.19 2.49 8.87
CA PHE A 466 13.51 3.01 7.54
C PHE A 466 14.96 2.73 7.14
N CYS A 467 15.92 2.87 8.05
CA CYS A 467 17.32 2.52 7.78
C CYS A 467 17.46 1.04 7.44
N ILE A 468 16.80 0.14 8.19
CA ILE A 468 16.86 -1.29 7.92
C ILE A 468 16.16 -1.63 6.59
N ILE A 469 15.04 -0.98 6.26
CA ILE A 469 14.40 -1.10 4.92
C ILE A 469 15.38 -0.67 3.82
N GLY A 470 16.07 0.46 3.98
CA GLY A 470 17.06 0.93 3.00
C GLY A 470 18.20 -0.07 2.77
N LEU A 471 18.70 -0.72 3.84
CA LEU A 471 19.68 -1.81 3.73
C LEU A 471 19.10 -3.03 3.02
N ALA A 472 17.87 -3.41 3.38
CA ALA A 472 17.16 -4.53 2.78
C ALA A 472 16.99 -4.34 1.27
N GLU A 473 16.61 -3.13 0.85
CA GLU A 473 16.50 -2.73 -0.56
C GLU A 473 17.83 -2.80 -1.30
N ALA A 474 18.90 -2.22 -0.73
CA ALA A 474 20.22 -2.18 -1.33
C ALA A 474 20.79 -3.59 -1.59
N PHE A 475 20.54 -4.53 -0.68
CA PHE A 475 20.95 -5.93 -0.86
C PHE A 475 20.04 -6.70 -1.82
N ASN A 476 18.72 -6.61 -1.63
CA ASN A 476 17.77 -7.48 -2.34
C ASN A 476 17.46 -6.98 -3.76
N ILE A 477 17.09 -5.71 -3.93
CA ILE A 477 16.64 -5.18 -5.24
C ILE A 477 17.80 -5.20 -6.24
N ILE A 478 18.96 -4.69 -5.83
CA ILE A 478 20.15 -4.65 -6.70
C ILE A 478 20.58 -6.09 -7.06
N GLY A 479 20.58 -6.99 -6.07
CA GLY A 479 20.86 -8.41 -6.28
C GLY A 479 19.88 -9.08 -7.26
N GLN A 480 18.59 -8.75 -7.19
CA GLN A 480 17.56 -9.25 -8.12
C GLN A 480 17.78 -8.73 -9.54
N ILE A 481 17.95 -7.42 -9.71
CA ILE A 481 18.13 -6.80 -11.03
C ILE A 481 19.38 -7.37 -11.72
N GLU A 482 20.52 -7.42 -11.01
CA GLU A 482 21.76 -7.98 -11.55
C GLU A 482 21.62 -9.47 -11.89
N PHE A 483 20.92 -10.24 -11.04
CA PHE A 483 20.67 -11.66 -11.29
C PHE A 483 19.82 -11.87 -12.55
N TYR A 484 18.68 -11.20 -12.67
CA TYR A 484 17.80 -11.33 -13.84
C TYR A 484 18.51 -10.92 -15.13
N TYR A 485 19.28 -9.82 -15.09
CA TYR A 485 20.04 -9.36 -16.24
C TYR A 485 21.16 -10.34 -16.64
N SER A 486 21.73 -11.08 -15.68
CA SER A 486 22.79 -12.06 -15.96
C SER A 486 22.27 -13.40 -16.49
N GLU A 487 21.05 -13.81 -16.12
CA GLU A 487 20.48 -15.11 -16.49
C GLU A 487 19.63 -15.05 -17.77
N ILE A 488 19.10 -13.87 -18.12
CA ILE A 488 18.23 -13.68 -19.29
C ILE A 488 19.06 -13.19 -20.49
N PRO A 489 18.82 -13.71 -21.71
CA PRO A 489 19.54 -13.28 -22.92
C PRO A 489 19.44 -11.77 -23.19
N LYS A 490 20.48 -11.19 -23.80
CA LYS A 490 20.53 -9.76 -24.14
C LYS A 490 19.40 -9.30 -25.09
N SER A 491 18.84 -10.20 -25.89
CA SER A 491 17.67 -9.95 -26.74
C SER A 491 16.42 -9.56 -25.94
N MET A 492 16.36 -9.92 -24.66
CA MET A 492 15.24 -9.75 -23.75
C MET A 492 15.58 -8.82 -22.57
N ALA A 493 16.53 -7.89 -22.75
CA ALA A 493 17.02 -7.03 -21.68
C ALA A 493 15.89 -6.19 -21.03
N SER A 494 14.99 -5.59 -21.81
CA SER A 494 13.87 -4.80 -21.26
C SER A 494 12.89 -5.67 -20.48
N PHE A 495 12.64 -6.91 -20.94
CA PHE A 495 11.85 -7.91 -20.22
C PHE A 495 12.50 -8.32 -18.89
N ALA A 496 13.82 -8.56 -18.88
CA ALA A 496 14.56 -8.90 -17.67
C ALA A 496 14.43 -7.80 -16.60
N MET A 497 14.52 -6.54 -17.02
CA MET A 497 14.31 -5.38 -16.14
C MET A 497 12.86 -5.26 -15.66
N ALA A 498 11.88 -5.70 -16.47
CA ALA A 498 10.46 -5.67 -16.12
C ALA A 498 10.04 -6.77 -15.11
N LEU A 499 10.87 -7.80 -14.88
CA LEU A 499 10.60 -8.84 -13.87
C LEU A 499 10.58 -8.30 -12.45
N TYR A 500 11.45 -7.35 -12.11
CA TYR A 500 11.44 -6.76 -10.76
C TYR A 500 10.14 -5.98 -10.49
N PRO A 501 9.72 -5.01 -11.35
CA PRO A 501 8.40 -4.39 -11.24
C PRO A 501 7.27 -5.41 -11.19
N LEU A 502 7.27 -6.46 -12.02
CA LEU A 502 6.24 -7.51 -11.97
C LEU A 502 6.14 -8.18 -10.59
N GLY A 503 7.29 -8.53 -9.99
CA GLY A 503 7.35 -9.11 -8.65
C GLY A 503 6.82 -8.14 -7.59
N SER A 504 7.21 -6.87 -7.69
CA SER A 504 6.72 -5.79 -6.83
C SER A 504 5.21 -5.57 -6.98
N GLY A 505 4.67 -5.61 -8.21
CA GLY A 505 3.25 -5.52 -8.51
C GLY A 505 2.44 -6.67 -7.90
N THR A 506 2.98 -7.88 -7.98
CA THR A 506 2.40 -9.06 -7.30
C THR A 506 2.40 -8.89 -5.78
N GLY A 507 3.49 -8.34 -5.23
CA GLY A 507 3.59 -7.99 -3.81
C GLY A 507 2.55 -6.96 -3.37
N ASN A 508 2.25 -5.95 -4.20
CA ASN A 508 1.20 -4.97 -3.92
C ASN A 508 -0.20 -5.60 -3.85
N LEU A 509 -0.53 -6.51 -4.78
CA LEU A 509 -1.81 -7.24 -4.75
C LEU A 509 -1.92 -8.11 -3.50
N LEU A 510 -0.86 -8.86 -3.16
CA LEU A 510 -0.82 -9.65 -1.92
C LEU A 510 -0.95 -8.77 -0.68
N GLY A 511 -0.30 -7.61 -0.63
CA GLY A 511 -0.45 -6.63 0.44
C GLY A 511 -1.89 -6.14 0.60
N SER A 512 -2.57 -5.82 -0.51
CA SER A 512 -3.99 -5.45 -0.50
C SER A 512 -4.88 -6.59 0.02
N LEU A 513 -4.64 -7.83 -0.42
CA LEU A 513 -5.37 -9.01 0.06
C LEU A 513 -5.16 -9.24 1.56
N ILE A 514 -3.93 -9.07 2.07
CA ILE A 514 -3.62 -9.18 3.51
C ILE A 514 -4.46 -8.17 4.31
N ILE A 515 -4.53 -6.92 3.87
CA ILE A 515 -5.29 -5.86 4.56
C ILE A 515 -6.79 -6.18 4.55
N GLU A 516 -7.34 -6.59 3.41
CA GLU A 516 -8.76 -6.94 3.29
C GLU A 516 -9.13 -8.14 4.17
N MET A 517 -8.27 -9.17 4.19
CA MET A 517 -8.44 -10.32 5.09
C MET A 517 -8.47 -9.86 6.55
N ILE A 518 -7.48 -9.07 6.98
CA ILE A 518 -7.39 -8.57 8.37
C ILE A 518 -8.63 -7.74 8.73
N ASP A 519 -9.06 -6.83 7.85
CA ASP A 519 -10.25 -6.00 8.05
C ASP A 519 -11.52 -6.86 8.21
N LYS A 520 -11.71 -7.86 7.36
CA LYS A 520 -12.85 -8.79 7.42
C LYS A 520 -12.81 -9.67 8.69
N PHE A 521 -11.65 -10.21 9.04
CA PHE A 521 -11.48 -11.03 10.24
C PHE A 521 -11.69 -10.22 11.53
N THR A 522 -11.23 -8.98 11.57
CA THR A 522 -11.31 -8.12 12.76
C THR A 522 -12.73 -7.56 12.95
N LYS A 523 -13.42 -7.14 11.89
CA LYS A 523 -14.83 -6.71 11.96
C LYS A 523 -15.78 -7.82 12.40
N ASN A 524 -15.48 -9.07 12.04
CA ASN A 524 -16.24 -10.22 12.53
C ASN A 524 -16.03 -10.48 14.04
N LYS A 525 -14.90 -10.03 14.62
CA LYS A 525 -14.68 -10.03 16.07
C LYS A 525 -15.37 -8.86 16.77
N GLU A 526 -15.42 -7.66 16.18
CA GLU A 526 -16.16 -6.52 16.77
C GLU A 526 -17.67 -6.80 16.97
N LYS A 527 -18.24 -7.75 16.22
CA LYS A 527 -19.62 -8.22 16.46
C LYS A 527 -19.76 -9.27 17.57
N LYS A 528 -18.67 -9.84 18.08
CA LYS A 528 -18.67 -10.91 19.10
C LYS A 528 -17.96 -10.55 20.40
N ASP A 529 -16.99 -9.66 20.37
CA ASP A 529 -16.27 -9.20 21.55
C ASP A 529 -16.94 -7.93 22.07
N TYR A 530 -17.60 -8.04 23.23
CA TYR A 530 -18.08 -6.88 23.98
C TYR A 530 -16.89 -5.97 24.28
N VAL A 531 -16.78 -4.86 23.56
CA VAL A 531 -15.88 -3.77 23.92
C VAL A 531 -16.54 -3.08 25.12
N PRO A 532 -15.95 -3.13 26.33
CA PRO A 532 -16.54 -2.44 27.47
C PRO A 532 -16.54 -0.94 27.19
N THR A 533 -17.73 -0.33 27.25
CA THR A 533 -17.90 1.12 27.15
C THR A 533 -17.04 1.77 28.21
N VAL A 534 -16.14 2.69 27.84
CA VAL A 534 -15.44 3.56 28.80
C VAL A 534 -16.34 4.76 29.08
N PHE A 535 -16.77 5.47 28.03
CA PHE A 535 -17.71 6.59 28.03
C PHE A 535 -18.23 6.79 26.60
N ASP A 536 -19.55 6.84 26.38
CA ASP A 536 -20.14 7.19 25.08
C ASP A 536 -21.32 8.17 25.24
N ASN A 537 -21.38 9.18 24.37
CA ASN A 537 -22.41 10.22 24.40
C ASN A 537 -23.24 10.19 23.10
N PHE A 538 -24.56 10.13 23.24
CA PHE A 538 -25.50 10.16 22.12
C PHE A 538 -26.51 11.29 22.31
N ASN A 539 -26.83 11.98 21.23
CA ASN A 539 -27.93 12.95 21.22
C ASN A 539 -29.08 12.41 20.37
N ALA A 540 -30.30 12.46 20.89
CA ALA A 540 -31.49 12.02 20.18
C ALA A 540 -32.65 12.99 20.41
N THR A 541 -33.39 13.33 19.36
CA THR A 541 -34.59 14.17 19.47
C THR A 541 -35.83 13.29 19.44
N VAL A 542 -36.67 13.39 20.47
CA VAL A 542 -37.90 12.59 20.61
C VAL A 542 -39.10 13.50 20.75
N SER A 543 -40.19 13.17 20.06
CA SER A 543 -41.48 13.85 20.21
C SER A 543 -42.39 13.08 21.17
N LEU A 544 -42.77 13.69 22.29
CA LEU A 544 -43.66 13.11 23.30
C LEU A 544 -44.72 14.14 23.72
N ASP A 545 -46.00 13.77 23.68
CA ASP A 545 -47.15 14.62 24.02
C ASP A 545 -47.15 15.99 23.30
N GLY A 546 -46.77 16.00 22.02
CA GLY A 546 -46.73 17.21 21.18
C GLY A 546 -45.51 18.13 21.39
N SER A 547 -44.62 17.79 22.34
CA SER A 547 -43.38 18.53 22.60
C SER A 547 -42.16 17.81 22.05
N THR A 548 -41.22 18.56 21.47
CA THR A 548 -39.95 18.03 20.96
C THR A 548 -38.86 18.18 22.02
N ILE A 549 -38.28 17.06 22.48
CA ILE A 549 -37.30 17.02 23.56
C ILE A 549 -35.97 16.49 23.01
N ASN A 550 -34.87 17.17 23.34
CA ASN A 550 -33.53 16.72 23.00
C ASN A 550 -32.94 15.95 24.18
N LEU A 551 -32.55 14.69 23.95
CA LEU A 551 -32.00 13.79 24.94
C LEU A 551 -30.48 13.72 24.76
N GLY A 552 -29.73 14.04 25.82
CA GLY A 552 -28.32 13.69 25.95
C GLY A 552 -28.18 12.39 26.72
N LEU A 553 -27.84 11.30 26.04
CA LEU A 553 -27.65 9.98 26.62
C LEU A 553 -26.16 9.74 26.88
N TRP A 554 -25.83 9.44 28.13
CA TRP A 554 -24.47 9.12 28.57
C TRP A 554 -24.42 7.64 28.95
N ASP A 555 -23.81 6.81 28.10
CA ASP A 555 -23.54 5.40 28.41
C ASP A 555 -22.22 5.30 29.19
N THR A 556 -22.28 4.65 30.34
CA THR A 556 -21.18 4.67 31.32
C THR A 556 -20.67 3.26 31.62
N ALA A 557 -19.37 3.13 31.86
CA ALA A 557 -18.73 1.85 32.11
C ALA A 557 -19.24 1.15 33.38
N GLY A 558 -19.61 -0.14 33.29
CA GLY A 558 -19.98 -0.94 34.46
C GLY A 558 -18.80 -1.50 35.29
N GLN A 559 -17.55 -1.32 34.84
CA GLN A 559 -16.36 -1.92 35.42
C GLN A 559 -15.84 -1.19 36.66
N GLU A 560 -15.18 -1.91 37.58
CA GLU A 560 -14.66 -1.32 38.82
C GLU A 560 -13.47 -0.40 38.57
N ASP A 561 -12.64 -0.73 37.58
CA ASP A 561 -11.45 0.02 37.18
C ASP A 561 -11.77 1.46 36.73
N LEU A 562 -13.02 1.70 36.34
CA LEU A 562 -13.54 2.99 35.87
C LEU A 562 -14.41 3.72 36.91
N SER A 563 -14.46 3.22 38.15
CA SER A 563 -15.25 3.80 39.26
C SER A 563 -14.89 5.24 39.62
N LYS A 564 -13.65 5.68 39.36
CA LYS A 564 -13.22 7.07 39.59
C LYS A 564 -13.63 8.03 38.47
N LEU A 565 -13.81 7.52 37.24
CA LEU A 565 -14.16 8.31 36.06
C LEU A 565 -15.67 8.46 35.89
N ARG A 566 -16.44 7.42 36.22
CA ARG A 566 -17.90 7.39 36.08
C ARG A 566 -18.65 8.57 36.73
N PRO A 567 -18.28 9.05 37.94
CA PRO A 567 -18.98 10.17 38.56
C PRO A 567 -18.89 11.49 37.78
N LEU A 568 -17.93 11.62 36.84
CA LEU A 568 -17.78 12.81 36.02
C LEU A 568 -18.97 13.02 35.08
N SER A 569 -19.67 11.96 34.65
CA SER A 569 -20.89 12.07 33.81
C SER A 569 -22.17 12.36 34.60
N TYR A 570 -22.14 12.31 35.92
CA TYR A 570 -23.35 12.51 36.74
C TYR A 570 -23.73 13.99 36.89
N ARG A 571 -22.78 14.89 36.62
CA ARG A 571 -22.98 16.33 36.80
C ARG A 571 -23.97 16.86 35.75
N GLY A 572 -25.08 17.41 36.22
CA GLY A 572 -26.13 17.94 35.35
C GLY A 572 -27.05 16.87 34.76
N ALA A 573 -27.02 15.64 35.28
CA ALA A 573 -27.97 14.61 34.88
C ALA A 573 -29.37 14.91 35.44
N ASP A 574 -30.38 14.93 34.56
CA ASP A 574 -31.78 15.12 34.94
C ASP A 574 -32.44 13.82 35.45
N ILE A 575 -31.94 12.66 35.00
CA ILE A 575 -32.45 11.33 35.36
C ILE A 575 -31.41 10.24 35.14
N PHE A 576 -31.46 9.18 35.95
CA PHE A 576 -30.66 7.96 35.71
C PHE A 576 -31.52 6.77 35.29
N LEU A 577 -31.02 6.02 34.30
CA LEU A 577 -31.51 4.67 33.97
C LEU A 577 -30.60 3.65 34.65
N LEU A 578 -31.10 2.96 35.68
CA LEU A 578 -30.33 1.95 36.39
C LEU A 578 -30.72 0.57 35.87
N VAL A 579 -29.80 -0.07 35.13
CA VAL A 579 -30.10 -1.30 34.36
C VAL A 579 -29.47 -2.52 35.02
N PHE A 580 -30.26 -3.59 35.19
CA PHE A 580 -29.75 -4.92 35.56
C PHE A 580 -30.21 -5.97 34.55
N SER A 581 -29.65 -7.17 34.60
CA SER A 581 -30.00 -8.28 33.70
C SER A 581 -30.97 -9.23 34.38
N LEU A 582 -32.13 -9.50 33.76
CA LEU A 582 -33.17 -10.40 34.28
C LEU A 582 -32.72 -11.86 34.44
N VAL A 583 -31.58 -12.23 33.85
CA VAL A 583 -30.98 -13.57 33.95
C VAL A 583 -29.70 -13.60 34.82
N SER A 584 -29.43 -12.55 35.61
CA SER A 584 -28.22 -12.47 36.45
C SER A 584 -28.50 -11.92 37.84
N ARG A 585 -28.53 -12.81 38.83
CA ARG A 585 -28.73 -12.47 40.24
C ARG A 585 -27.68 -11.48 40.78
N ALA A 586 -26.42 -11.63 40.38
CA ALA A 586 -25.34 -10.73 40.78
C ALA A 586 -25.61 -9.28 40.31
N SER A 587 -26.09 -9.10 39.07
CA SER A 587 -26.42 -7.76 38.56
C SER A 587 -27.57 -7.11 39.32
N TYR A 588 -28.57 -7.89 39.74
CA TYR A 588 -29.69 -7.45 40.56
C TYR A 588 -29.25 -7.00 41.95
N GLU A 589 -28.38 -7.78 42.62
CA GLU A 589 -27.90 -7.42 43.95
C GLU A 589 -26.98 -6.19 43.95
N ASN A 590 -26.21 -6.01 42.87
CA ASN A 590 -25.31 -4.87 42.72
C ASN A 590 -26.06 -3.53 42.63
N VAL A 591 -27.32 -3.52 42.18
CA VAL A 591 -28.18 -2.33 42.20
C VAL A 591 -28.22 -1.72 43.60
N PHE A 592 -28.53 -2.54 44.60
CA PHE A 592 -28.64 -2.09 45.98
C PHE A 592 -27.27 -1.96 46.67
N LYS A 593 -26.38 -2.94 46.48
CA LYS A 593 -25.10 -3.02 47.20
C LYS A 593 -24.06 -2.00 46.72
N LYS A 594 -24.12 -1.59 45.45
CA LYS A 594 -23.06 -0.80 44.80
C LYS A 594 -23.59 0.46 44.12
N TRP A 595 -24.49 0.29 43.16
CA TRP A 595 -24.88 1.39 42.27
C TRP A 595 -25.70 2.45 42.99
N MET A 596 -26.61 2.05 43.87
CA MET A 596 -27.43 3.01 44.59
C MET A 596 -26.62 3.86 45.60
N PRO A 597 -25.73 3.29 46.44
CA PRO A 597 -24.82 4.08 47.26
C PRO A 597 -23.98 5.09 46.45
N GLU A 598 -23.46 4.69 45.30
CA GLU A 598 -22.65 5.56 44.42
C GLU A 598 -23.48 6.73 43.86
N LEU A 599 -24.63 6.45 43.26
CA LEU A 599 -25.50 7.48 42.70
C LEU A 599 -26.00 8.45 43.77
N ARG A 600 -26.39 7.98 44.96
CA ARG A 600 -26.82 8.87 46.05
C ARG A 600 -25.69 9.72 46.61
N ARG A 601 -24.43 9.26 46.56
CA ARG A 601 -23.27 10.03 47.00
C ARG A 601 -22.99 11.22 46.08
N PHE A 602 -23.07 11.03 44.76
CA PHE A 602 -22.70 12.06 43.78
C PHE A 602 -23.88 12.86 43.22
N ALA A 603 -25.09 12.30 43.23
CA ALA A 603 -26.30 12.90 42.69
C ALA A 603 -27.54 12.55 43.56
N PRO A 604 -27.65 13.09 44.78
CA PRO A 604 -28.62 12.64 45.79
C PRO A 604 -30.09 12.83 45.38
N ASN A 605 -30.39 13.89 44.61
CA ASN A 605 -31.76 14.32 44.31
C ASN A 605 -32.25 13.93 42.91
N VAL A 606 -31.41 13.27 42.11
CA VAL A 606 -31.76 12.92 40.73
C VAL A 606 -32.70 11.69 40.73
N PRO A 607 -33.84 11.72 40.01
CA PRO A 607 -34.74 10.60 39.91
C PRO A 607 -34.11 9.42 39.16
N ILE A 608 -34.65 8.22 39.39
CA ILE A 608 -34.14 6.97 38.82
C ILE A 608 -35.29 6.16 38.24
N VAL A 609 -35.09 5.62 37.04
CA VAL A 609 -35.93 4.55 36.48
C VAL A 609 -35.12 3.26 36.50
N LEU A 610 -35.68 2.23 37.14
CA LEU A 610 -35.07 0.91 37.20
C LEU A 610 -35.44 0.12 35.93
N VAL A 611 -34.48 -0.55 35.32
CA VAL A 611 -34.68 -1.27 34.05
C VAL A 611 -34.17 -2.71 34.15
N GLY A 612 -35.07 -3.67 33.91
CA GLY A 612 -34.75 -5.10 33.79
C GLY A 612 -34.48 -5.44 32.32
N SER A 613 -33.22 -5.66 31.95
CA SER A 613 -32.83 -5.97 30.55
C SER A 613 -32.78 -7.48 30.27
N LYS A 614 -32.67 -7.85 28.99
CA LYS A 614 -32.62 -9.23 28.49
C LYS A 614 -33.90 -10.03 28.74
N LEU A 615 -35.06 -9.38 28.62
CA LEU A 615 -36.38 -10.02 28.73
C LEU A 615 -36.55 -11.21 27.76
N ASP A 616 -35.89 -11.18 26.61
CA ASP A 616 -35.88 -12.29 25.65
C ASP A 616 -35.24 -13.58 26.18
N LEU A 617 -34.27 -13.47 27.09
CA LEU A 617 -33.58 -14.62 27.67
C LEU A 617 -34.24 -15.12 28.96
N CYS A 618 -35.00 -14.26 29.65
CA CYS A 618 -35.66 -14.61 30.92
C CYS A 618 -36.68 -15.74 30.77
N ASN A 619 -37.31 -15.85 29.59
CA ASN A 619 -38.32 -16.87 29.29
C ASN A 619 -37.80 -17.97 28.35
N ASP A 620 -36.51 -17.97 27.99
CA ASP A 620 -35.93 -18.95 27.08
C ASP A 620 -35.46 -20.19 27.85
N THR A 621 -36.27 -21.25 27.78
CA THR A 621 -36.02 -22.53 28.46
C THR A 621 -34.74 -23.21 27.99
N ARG A 622 -34.33 -23.02 26.72
CA ARG A 622 -33.08 -23.58 26.18
C ARG A 622 -31.87 -22.81 26.68
N TYR A 623 -31.98 -21.48 26.77
CA TYR A 623 -30.90 -20.64 27.29
C TYR A 623 -30.61 -20.94 28.76
N LEU A 624 -31.67 -21.05 29.58
CA LEU A 624 -31.56 -21.36 31.01
C LEU A 624 -31.01 -22.77 31.26
N ALA A 625 -31.42 -23.76 30.46
CA ALA A 625 -30.89 -25.13 30.56
C ALA A 625 -29.37 -25.20 30.25
N ASN A 626 -28.90 -24.37 29.32
CA ASN A 626 -27.49 -24.34 28.91
C ASN A 626 -26.60 -23.44 29.81
N HIS A 627 -27.17 -22.66 30.72
CA HIS A 627 -26.44 -21.74 31.59
C HIS A 627 -26.92 -21.89 33.05
N PRO A 628 -26.39 -22.86 33.81
CA PRO A 628 -26.85 -23.16 35.17
C PRO A 628 -26.65 -22.02 36.17
N SER A 629 -25.75 -21.07 35.87
CA SER A 629 -25.53 -19.84 36.66
C SER A 629 -26.54 -18.72 36.38
N ALA A 630 -27.39 -18.87 35.34
CA ALA A 630 -28.39 -17.89 34.98
C ALA A 630 -29.67 -18.11 35.81
N VAL A 631 -29.99 -17.14 36.66
CA VAL A 631 -31.20 -17.17 37.50
C VAL A 631 -32.17 -16.15 36.97
N ALA A 632 -33.36 -16.60 36.58
CA ALA A 632 -34.45 -15.74 36.15
C ALA A 632 -34.98 -14.92 37.34
N ILE A 633 -34.99 -13.61 37.19
CA ILE A 633 -35.53 -12.65 38.16
C ILE A 633 -36.95 -12.34 37.76
N THR A 634 -37.88 -12.51 38.67
CA THR A 634 -39.31 -12.28 38.38
C THR A 634 -39.65 -10.80 38.37
N THR A 635 -40.72 -10.43 37.68
CA THR A 635 -41.23 -9.06 37.70
C THR A 635 -41.60 -8.59 39.11
N ALA A 636 -42.03 -9.51 39.99
CA ALA A 636 -42.29 -9.21 41.39
C ALA A 636 -41.02 -8.83 42.16
N ASP A 637 -39.88 -9.49 41.88
CA ASP A 637 -38.59 -9.14 42.46
C ASP A 637 -38.11 -7.76 41.99
N GLY A 638 -38.26 -7.46 40.69
CA GLY A 638 -37.93 -6.15 40.14
C GLY A 638 -38.76 -5.02 40.76
N GLU A 639 -40.05 -5.25 40.97
CA GLU A 639 -40.95 -4.28 41.61
C GLU A 639 -40.61 -4.09 43.10
N LYS A 640 -40.25 -5.17 43.80
CA LYS A 640 -39.74 -5.09 45.17
C LYS A 640 -38.45 -4.27 45.24
N LEU A 641 -37.52 -4.47 44.30
CA LEU A 641 -36.28 -3.70 44.22
C LEU A 641 -36.55 -2.21 43.93
N ARG A 642 -37.50 -1.90 43.03
CA ARG A 642 -37.95 -0.52 42.76
C ARG A 642 -38.37 0.20 44.04
N GLN A 643 -39.21 -0.45 44.85
CA GLN A 643 -39.69 0.09 46.12
C GLN A 643 -38.55 0.29 47.12
N GLN A 644 -37.61 -0.66 47.19
CA GLN A 644 -36.46 -0.59 48.10
C GLN A 644 -35.50 0.56 47.79
N ILE A 645 -35.26 0.87 46.52
CA ILE A 645 -34.33 1.95 46.11
C ILE A 645 -35.03 3.30 45.91
N GLY A 646 -36.36 3.33 45.97
CA GLY A 646 -37.16 4.52 45.71
C GLY A 646 -37.10 4.99 44.25
N ALA A 647 -37.04 4.07 43.29
CA ALA A 647 -37.07 4.41 41.87
C ALA A 647 -38.49 4.83 41.44
N ALA A 648 -38.58 5.81 40.53
CA ALA A 648 -39.84 6.37 40.07
C ALA A 648 -40.68 5.34 39.30
N ALA A 649 -40.03 4.50 38.49
CA ALA A 649 -40.67 3.45 37.70
C ALA A 649 -39.74 2.23 37.55
N TYR A 650 -40.35 1.09 37.19
CA TYR A 650 -39.66 -0.14 36.81
C TYR A 650 -40.19 -0.65 35.46
N ILE A 651 -39.29 -0.94 34.52
CA ILE A 651 -39.64 -1.42 33.17
C ILE A 651 -38.71 -2.57 32.76
N GLU A 652 -39.30 -3.63 32.22
CA GLU A 652 -38.56 -4.75 31.63
C GLU A 652 -38.48 -4.61 30.12
N CYS A 653 -37.29 -4.81 29.55
CA CYS A 653 -37.04 -4.61 28.12
C CYS A 653 -36.06 -5.64 27.53
N SER A 654 -36.05 -5.71 26.20
CA SER A 654 -35.08 -6.49 25.45
C SER A 654 -34.53 -5.64 24.31
N SER A 655 -33.24 -5.33 24.37
CA SER A 655 -32.53 -4.63 23.29
C SER A 655 -32.40 -5.49 22.03
N LYS A 656 -32.39 -6.82 22.17
CA LYS A 656 -32.31 -7.75 21.02
C LYS A 656 -33.61 -7.77 20.21
N THR A 657 -34.76 -7.83 20.89
CA THR A 657 -36.08 -7.86 20.24
C THR A 657 -36.71 -6.47 20.09
N GLN A 658 -36.04 -5.43 20.59
CA GLN A 658 -36.53 -4.05 20.67
C GLN A 658 -37.81 -3.86 21.51
N LYS A 659 -38.20 -4.88 22.29
CA LYS A 659 -39.40 -4.83 23.14
C LYS A 659 -39.21 -3.87 24.31
N ASN A 660 -40.20 -2.99 24.52
CA ASN A 660 -40.29 -1.99 25.60
C ASN A 660 -39.17 -0.93 25.66
N ILE A 661 -38.27 -0.86 24.68
CA ILE A 661 -37.19 0.15 24.68
C ILE A 661 -37.74 1.58 24.62
N LYS A 662 -38.73 1.82 23.74
CA LYS A 662 -39.42 3.13 23.69
C LYS A 662 -40.09 3.49 25.02
N ALA A 663 -40.71 2.51 25.69
CA ALA A 663 -41.37 2.74 26.98
C ALA A 663 -40.38 3.16 28.08
N VAL A 664 -39.14 2.64 28.07
CA VAL A 664 -38.08 3.05 29.00
C VAL A 664 -37.79 4.55 28.87
N PHE A 665 -37.52 5.00 27.64
CA PHE A 665 -37.19 6.41 27.39
C PHE A 665 -38.40 7.33 27.57
N ASP A 666 -39.58 6.95 27.09
CA ASP A 666 -40.81 7.73 27.28
C ASP A 666 -41.12 7.93 28.78
N THR A 667 -40.91 6.90 29.61
CA THR A 667 -41.14 6.98 31.05
C THR A 667 -40.09 7.85 31.74
N ALA A 668 -38.83 7.74 31.34
CA ALA A 668 -37.76 8.58 31.87
C ALA A 668 -38.03 10.06 31.59
N ILE A 669 -38.45 10.39 30.37
CA ILE A 669 -38.85 11.75 29.98
C ILE A 669 -40.01 12.24 30.85
N LYS A 670 -41.06 11.42 31.01
CA LYS A 670 -42.24 11.79 31.82
C LYS A 670 -41.90 12.09 33.27
N VAL A 671 -40.98 11.33 33.88
CA VAL A 671 -40.54 11.55 35.26
C VAL A 671 -39.86 12.91 35.43
N VAL A 672 -39.13 13.40 34.42
CA VAL A 672 -38.47 14.71 34.45
C VAL A 672 -39.44 15.85 34.15
N VAL A 673 -40.27 15.69 33.12
CA VAL A 673 -41.19 16.74 32.65
C VAL A 673 -42.39 16.91 33.59
N GLN A 674 -42.84 15.84 34.25
CA GLN A 674 -43.95 15.82 35.19
C GLN A 674 -43.51 15.17 36.51
N PRO A 675 -42.70 15.86 37.34
CA PRO A 675 -42.19 15.30 38.57
C PRO A 675 -43.35 14.98 39.54
N PRO A 676 -43.40 13.77 40.14
CA PRO A 676 -44.45 13.43 41.09
C PRO A 676 -44.40 14.36 42.31
N GLN A 677 -45.55 14.93 42.70
CA GLN A 677 -45.67 15.78 43.90
C GLN A 677 -45.19 15.00 45.14
N GLN A 678 -44.05 15.39 45.71
CA GLN A 678 -43.59 14.84 46.98
C GLN A 678 -44.59 15.21 48.08
N GLN A 679 -45.23 14.21 48.68
CA GLN A 679 -45.99 14.38 49.92
C GLN A 679 -45.05 14.83 51.04
N LEU A 680 -45.02 16.14 51.31
CA LEU A 680 -44.45 16.69 52.53
C LEU A 680 -45.23 16.10 53.72
N LYS A 681 -44.64 15.12 54.42
CA LYS A 681 -45.13 14.69 55.74
C LYS A 681 -45.15 15.92 56.66
N LYS A 682 -46.34 16.40 57.02
CA LYS A 682 -46.56 17.40 58.06
C LYS A 682 -45.84 16.94 59.33
N LYS A 683 -44.77 17.63 59.74
CA LYS A 683 -44.21 17.53 61.09
C LYS A 683 -45.30 17.98 62.07
N SER A 684 -45.80 17.08 62.91
CA SER A 684 -46.61 17.48 64.05
C SER A 684 -45.71 18.16 65.07
N TRP A 685 -46.02 19.41 65.39
CA TRP A 685 -45.40 20.13 66.48
C TRP A 685 -45.90 19.51 67.79
N ARG A 686 -45.03 18.79 68.51
CA ARG A 686 -45.24 18.50 69.94
C ARG A 686 -44.63 19.64 70.74
N ARG A 687 -45.49 20.44 71.38
CA ARG A 687 -45.12 21.40 72.42
C ARG A 687 -44.52 20.63 73.61
N PHE A 688 -43.36 21.06 74.10
CA PHE A 688 -42.95 20.84 75.48
C PHE A 688 -42.94 22.20 76.20
N PRO A 689 -43.35 22.26 77.49
CA PRO A 689 -43.46 23.51 78.23
C PRO A 689 -42.09 23.99 78.71
N LEU A 690 -41.96 25.31 78.80
CA LEU A 690 -40.87 26.00 79.46
C LEU A 690 -40.84 25.66 80.96
N ILE A 691 -39.66 25.38 81.48
CA ILE A 691 -39.26 25.65 82.87
C ILE A 691 -37.91 26.39 82.77
N CYS A 692 -37.79 27.44 83.59
CA CYS A 692 -36.73 28.45 83.60
C CYS A 692 -35.30 27.91 83.58
#